data_AF-A0A3M1YDZ7-F1
#
_entry.id   AF-A0A3M1YDZ7-F1
#
_cell.length_a   1.000
_cell.length_b   1.000
_cell.length_c   1.000
_cell.angle_alpha   90.00
_cell.angle_beta   90.00
_cell.angle_gamma   90.00
#
_symmetry.space_group_name_H-M   'P 1'
#
loop_
_entity.id
_entity.type
_entity.pdbx_description
1 polymer ?
#
loop_
_entity_poly.entity_id
_entity_poly.type
_entity_poly.pdbx_seq_one_letter_code
_entity_poly.pdbx_strand_id
1 'polypeptide(L)'
;MASVTQIIRRRRRKRQYRQETAQQRETWGWLIGGGVFIILFGPILAAFGWITLVYTTAYAQLPDPRQTIYLDPLIGATRIYDSSGGTLLVSVSDPLGDQREWIPLEELPEYLIDATILWEDPDFFETVGFDLITMAERLMRHTIQSGSVPADSSITGRLVRNVILPEDRTMEIAFVAAIQAEYTPEEIIEWHLNTNYYGNEIYGIEAAAQIYLGKSARDLTLDEAALLAAIPTAPRFNPLDDETAARGRQGDLLRRMLSEGLITRSQFETSIDTQTRIQINSGQIPLIAPEFAIFARRQAEDILDSLGLDGAQLVSRGGLRIITTLDLDLYYQAECALQAHLAQLRGDVITQSFTRDNQPCFAADFLPDEPIEIGDTPPDSGIIVVIRPETGEIMAMIGNATEANRQPGVVLHPFAYLTGFLSTDYTPATMLLDIPRPFPGAQEGLLYIPNNVDGQFRGPLSLREAMNAGLQPPVTQVVNTLGINEVLDIAHRVGINSLRGSNYDLSLLEGSGEVSALDIAYAYSSFALMGQINGLRVEPIAEGFRDHDPVAIRRIEDANGNVLWEYDNAQVTLNRVPVMEPPLAYLVNHILSDRTTRQKTLGQGNVLERNYPTAVISGQTLNHVDNWTVGYTPYIVTVVNLHRQDGRGTSLTAFGTDGAAYVWRSIMDYLQARDNLPTDEWARPASIAETVVCEISGMAANGNCETRREIFLGEWQFPPVDTYWQLVEINSQNGRLATLSTPAALRTTVAYFIPPEEAMDWWRANNLPLPPTQTDNTLPNLLSSTVILQPADYDIVGGVVDIRGSMESENLDYYQVLYGEGINPTSWITLSEGQEAPAPGTSLALWDTAGLDGTYVIQLRVVRDDGTPETGVVQITVDNIPPAIILNGSGTYRFGVDDVIPLVAEVTDNIRIDRVDFYHNGQFISSDDTFPYEYNHPINRTGIEQFTAVVYDAVGNTSESTIEVEVTR
;
A
#
# COMPACT_ATOMS: atom_id res chain seq x y z
N MET A 1 103.04 42.20 -61.06
CA MET A 1 101.72 42.80 -60.75
C MET A 1 100.65 41.75 -61.02
N ALA A 2 99.88 41.42 -59.98
CA ALA A 2 99.19 40.13 -59.73
C ALA A 2 99.95 38.89 -60.27
N SER A 3 100.84 38.32 -59.45
CA SER A 3 101.68 37.19 -59.89
C SER A 3 100.84 35.95 -60.24
N VAL A 4 101.30 35.18 -61.23
CA VAL A 4 100.71 33.92 -61.72
C VAL A 4 100.41 32.92 -60.58
N THR A 5 101.19 32.98 -59.49
CA THR A 5 100.99 32.23 -58.25
C THR A 5 99.70 32.58 -57.49
N GLN A 6 99.22 33.82 -57.55
CA GLN A 6 97.95 34.23 -56.93
C GLN A 6 96.74 33.74 -57.73
N ILE A 7 96.80 33.70 -59.07
CA ILE A 7 95.70 33.21 -59.93
C ILE A 7 95.53 31.69 -59.81
N ILE A 8 96.64 30.93 -59.72
CA ILE A 8 96.60 29.47 -59.57
C ILE A 8 96.10 29.07 -58.17
N ARG A 9 96.51 29.77 -57.09
CA ARG A 9 95.96 29.54 -55.73
C ARG A 9 94.48 29.88 -55.63
N ARG A 10 94.00 30.94 -56.32
CA ARG A 10 92.57 31.30 -56.34
C ARG A 10 91.73 30.28 -57.10
N ARG A 11 92.23 29.71 -58.21
CA ARG A 11 91.51 28.65 -58.97
C ARG A 11 91.54 27.27 -58.31
N ARG A 12 92.62 26.89 -57.62
CA ARG A 12 92.66 25.64 -56.80
C ARG A 12 91.74 25.71 -55.58
N ARG A 13 91.74 26.82 -54.83
CA ARG A 13 90.79 27.03 -53.72
C ARG A 13 89.33 27.04 -54.18
N LYS A 14 89.01 27.60 -55.35
CA LYS A 14 87.63 27.62 -55.88
C LYS A 14 87.15 26.25 -56.40
N ARG A 15 88.05 25.34 -56.81
CA ARG A 15 87.72 23.95 -57.20
C ARG A 15 87.63 23.02 -55.99
N GLN A 16 88.54 23.12 -55.01
CA GLN A 16 88.44 22.36 -53.76
C GLN A 16 87.21 22.76 -52.94
N TYR A 17 86.92 24.06 -52.83
CA TYR A 17 85.71 24.54 -52.12
C TYR A 17 84.41 24.08 -52.80
N ARG A 18 84.37 23.98 -54.14
CA ARG A 18 83.18 23.48 -54.89
C ARG A 18 83.04 21.96 -54.85
N GLN A 19 84.12 21.19 -54.69
CA GLN A 19 84.05 19.74 -54.49
C GLN A 19 83.68 19.38 -53.04
N GLU A 20 84.25 20.07 -52.04
CA GLU A 20 83.89 19.89 -50.62
C GLU A 20 82.44 20.32 -50.32
N THR A 21 81.95 21.42 -50.92
CA THR A 21 80.53 21.84 -50.76
C THR A 21 79.54 21.00 -51.56
N ALA A 22 79.95 20.34 -52.65
CA ALA A 22 79.10 19.39 -53.36
C ALA A 22 78.95 18.08 -52.57
N GLN A 23 80.06 17.55 -52.03
CA GLN A 23 80.06 16.33 -51.21
C GLN A 23 79.39 16.54 -49.84
N GLN A 24 79.53 17.73 -49.22
CA GLN A 24 78.78 18.10 -48.02
C GLN A 24 77.28 18.30 -48.31
N ARG A 25 76.88 18.86 -49.46
CA ARG A 25 75.45 18.96 -49.81
C ARG A 25 74.81 17.61 -50.13
N GLU A 26 75.56 16.67 -50.70
CA GLU A 26 75.09 15.30 -50.93
C GLU A 26 74.92 14.54 -49.60
N THR A 27 75.91 14.60 -48.70
CA THR A 27 75.82 13.94 -47.39
C THR A 27 74.78 14.56 -46.46
N TRP A 28 74.64 15.88 -46.43
CA TRP A 28 73.54 16.56 -45.73
C TRP A 28 72.19 16.33 -46.42
N GLY A 29 72.14 16.18 -47.74
CA GLY A 29 70.93 15.79 -48.48
C GLY A 29 70.45 14.38 -48.11
N TRP A 30 71.36 13.42 -47.94
CA TRP A 30 71.06 12.07 -47.46
C TRP A 30 70.72 12.03 -45.96
N LEU A 31 71.35 12.85 -45.12
CA LEU A 31 71.03 12.94 -43.69
C LEU A 31 69.71 13.66 -43.41
N ILE A 32 69.41 14.75 -44.12
CA ILE A 32 68.12 15.45 -44.03
C ILE A 32 67.04 14.61 -44.71
N GLY A 33 67.31 14.01 -45.88
CA GLY A 33 66.39 13.11 -46.56
C GLY A 33 66.08 11.87 -45.74
N GLY A 34 67.09 11.25 -45.12
CA GLY A 34 66.94 10.13 -44.20
C GLY A 34 66.24 10.51 -42.90
N GLY A 35 66.55 11.69 -42.33
CA GLY A 35 65.87 12.21 -41.14
C GLY A 35 64.39 12.54 -41.40
N VAL A 36 64.07 13.16 -42.54
CA VAL A 36 62.70 13.43 -42.98
C VAL A 36 61.95 12.13 -43.27
N PHE A 37 62.62 11.13 -43.86
CA PHE A 37 62.04 9.80 -44.09
C PHE A 37 61.72 9.08 -42.76
N ILE A 38 62.63 9.11 -41.78
CA ILE A 38 62.38 8.52 -40.45
C ILE A 38 61.27 9.27 -39.71
N ILE A 39 61.19 10.59 -39.82
CA ILE A 39 60.12 11.37 -39.19
C ILE A 39 58.75 11.10 -39.84
N LEU A 40 58.70 10.95 -41.17
CA LEU A 40 57.45 10.70 -41.91
C LEU A 40 57.00 9.23 -41.86
N PHE A 41 57.93 8.28 -41.99
CA PHE A 41 57.63 6.85 -42.12
C PHE A 41 58.00 6.01 -40.90
N GLY A 42 58.86 6.51 -40.00
CA GLY A 42 59.23 5.81 -38.76
C GLY A 42 58.02 5.50 -37.86
N PRO A 43 57.08 6.42 -37.63
CA PRO A 43 55.86 6.13 -36.86
C PRO A 43 54.98 5.06 -37.52
N ILE A 44 54.86 5.11 -38.86
CA ILE A 44 54.08 4.14 -39.63
C ILE A 44 54.70 2.74 -39.53
N LEU A 45 56.02 2.63 -39.69
CA LEU A 45 56.76 1.38 -39.55
C LEU A 45 56.71 0.84 -38.11
N ALA A 46 56.77 1.72 -37.11
CA ALA A 46 56.64 1.34 -35.71
C ALA A 46 55.23 0.84 -35.39
N ALA A 47 54.19 1.51 -35.88
CA ALA A 47 52.80 1.08 -35.73
C ALA A 47 52.55 -0.27 -36.43
N PHE A 48 53.05 -0.44 -37.65
CA PHE A 48 52.95 -1.70 -38.39
C PHE A 48 53.70 -2.83 -37.68
N GLY A 49 54.90 -2.55 -37.18
CA GLY A 49 55.68 -3.50 -36.38
C GLY A 49 54.98 -3.90 -35.08
N TRP A 50 54.34 -2.94 -34.40
CA TRP A 50 53.55 -3.19 -33.19
C TRP A 50 52.29 -4.02 -33.47
N ILE A 51 51.50 -3.67 -34.50
CA ILE A 51 50.32 -4.45 -34.92
C ILE A 51 50.74 -5.89 -35.29
N THR A 52 51.85 -6.03 -36.02
CA THR A 52 52.38 -7.35 -36.38
C THR A 52 52.79 -8.13 -35.14
N LEU A 53 53.47 -7.50 -34.18
CA LEU A 53 53.86 -8.12 -32.92
C LEU A 53 52.62 -8.62 -32.17
N VAL A 54 51.63 -7.75 -31.94
CA VAL A 54 50.36 -8.06 -31.25
C VAL A 54 49.61 -9.22 -31.94
N TYR A 55 49.51 -9.20 -33.27
CA TYR A 55 48.92 -10.29 -34.04
C TYR A 55 49.69 -11.60 -33.85
N THR A 56 51.01 -11.58 -34.02
CA THR A 56 51.82 -12.80 -33.90
C THR A 56 51.85 -13.36 -32.48
N THR A 57 51.75 -12.52 -31.45
CA THR A 57 51.62 -12.97 -30.06
C THR A 57 50.28 -13.65 -29.83
N ALA A 58 49.18 -13.08 -30.34
CA ALA A 58 47.86 -13.71 -30.25
C ALA A 58 47.82 -15.04 -31.01
N TYR A 59 48.32 -15.07 -32.25
CA TYR A 59 48.38 -16.29 -33.06
C TYR A 59 49.20 -17.41 -32.39
N ALA A 60 50.34 -17.07 -31.78
CA ALA A 60 51.17 -18.04 -31.07
C ALA A 60 50.56 -18.56 -29.76
N GLN A 61 49.54 -17.88 -29.22
CA GLN A 61 48.84 -18.23 -27.99
C GLN A 61 47.46 -18.87 -28.26
N LEU A 62 47.09 -19.12 -29.53
CA LEU A 62 45.82 -19.77 -29.84
C LEU A 62 45.75 -21.18 -29.24
N PRO A 63 44.72 -21.48 -28.43
CA PRO A 63 44.51 -22.82 -27.91
C PRO A 63 43.91 -23.74 -28.98
N ASP A 64 44.08 -25.05 -28.79
CA ASP A 64 43.38 -26.07 -29.58
C ASP A 64 41.90 -26.11 -29.16
N PRO A 65 40.92 -25.92 -30.08
CA PRO A 65 39.50 -25.86 -29.77
C PRO A 65 39.01 -26.99 -28.87
N ARG A 66 39.42 -28.24 -29.15
CA ARG A 66 38.94 -29.40 -28.39
C ARG A 66 39.52 -29.50 -26.99
N GLN A 67 40.68 -28.90 -26.76
CA GLN A 67 41.28 -28.83 -25.42
C GLN A 67 40.59 -27.78 -24.56
N THR A 68 39.88 -26.83 -25.19
CA THR A 68 39.16 -25.78 -24.47
C THR A 68 37.78 -26.18 -23.98
N ILE A 69 37.36 -27.43 -24.21
CA ILE A 69 36.10 -27.94 -23.64
C ILE A 69 36.19 -28.05 -22.12
N TYR A 70 37.35 -28.48 -21.61
CA TYR A 70 37.70 -28.46 -20.21
C TYR A 70 38.31 -27.10 -19.92
N LEU A 71 37.42 -26.14 -19.72
CA LEU A 71 37.77 -24.79 -19.30
C LEU A 71 38.29 -24.86 -17.86
N ASP A 72 39.54 -25.27 -17.66
CA ASP A 72 40.18 -25.26 -16.35
C ASP A 72 39.96 -23.88 -15.70
N PRO A 73 39.60 -23.81 -14.40
CA PRO A 73 39.56 -22.54 -13.70
C PRO A 73 40.97 -21.94 -13.72
N LEU A 74 41.14 -20.73 -14.24
CA LEU A 74 42.46 -20.14 -14.51
C LEU A 74 43.32 -20.01 -13.24
N ILE A 75 42.68 -19.91 -12.08
CA ILE A 75 43.34 -19.73 -10.79
C ILE A 75 42.68 -20.61 -9.68
N GLY A 76 41.37 -20.92 -9.81
CA GLY A 76 40.62 -21.79 -8.90
C GLY A 76 39.12 -21.51 -8.95
N ALA A 77 38.31 -22.30 -8.23
CA ALA A 77 36.87 -22.06 -8.10
C ALA A 77 36.59 -20.81 -7.26
N THR A 78 35.63 -19.98 -7.68
CA THR A 78 35.12 -18.87 -6.87
C THR A 78 34.40 -19.42 -5.65
N ARG A 79 34.63 -18.81 -4.50
CA ARG A 79 34.13 -19.26 -3.20
C ARG A 79 33.33 -18.15 -2.53
N ILE A 80 32.08 -18.46 -2.21
CA ILE A 80 31.16 -17.55 -1.52
C ILE A 80 31.08 -17.98 -0.05
N TYR A 81 31.34 -17.04 0.85
CA TYR A 81 31.42 -17.26 2.29
C TYR A 81 30.31 -16.53 3.04
N ASP A 82 30.05 -16.97 4.27
CA ASP A 82 29.22 -16.26 5.25
C ASP A 82 29.79 -14.87 5.60
N SER A 83 29.06 -14.11 6.42
CA SER A 83 29.47 -12.77 6.86
C SER A 83 30.74 -12.71 7.68
N SER A 84 31.16 -13.81 8.31
CA SER A 84 32.45 -13.93 9.00
C SER A 84 33.62 -14.14 8.03
N GLY A 85 33.34 -14.57 6.80
CA GLY A 85 34.34 -15.02 5.83
C GLY A 85 34.96 -16.38 6.17
N GLY A 86 34.46 -17.05 7.21
CA GLY A 86 35.02 -18.29 7.75
C GLY A 86 34.37 -19.55 7.17
N THR A 87 33.07 -19.51 6.87
CA THR A 87 32.31 -20.68 6.41
C THR A 87 32.00 -20.57 4.93
N LEU A 88 32.37 -21.59 4.15
CA LEU A 88 32.06 -21.68 2.73
C LEU A 88 30.59 -22.06 2.54
N LEU A 89 29.82 -21.22 1.87
CA LEU A 89 28.41 -21.47 1.51
C LEU A 89 28.31 -22.26 0.21
N VAL A 90 29.01 -21.78 -0.83
CA VAL A 90 29.07 -22.43 -2.14
C VAL A 90 30.43 -22.21 -2.78
N SER A 91 30.90 -23.25 -3.47
CA SER A 91 32.00 -23.14 -4.43
C SER A 91 31.38 -23.15 -5.81
N VAL A 92 31.55 -22.06 -6.55
CA VAL A 92 31.08 -21.94 -7.93
C VAL A 92 31.96 -22.82 -8.80
N SER A 93 31.39 -23.87 -9.38
CA SER A 93 32.09 -24.84 -10.22
C SER A 93 31.18 -25.35 -11.31
N ASP A 94 31.75 -25.77 -12.43
CA ASP A 94 31.01 -26.39 -13.53
C ASP A 94 30.21 -27.63 -13.06
N PRO A 95 28.90 -27.72 -13.35
CA PRO A 95 28.04 -28.85 -12.99
C PRO A 95 28.47 -30.19 -13.60
N LEU A 96 29.04 -30.17 -14.82
CA LEU A 96 29.46 -31.39 -15.51
C LEU A 96 30.94 -31.70 -15.28
N GLY A 97 31.79 -30.69 -15.09
CA GLY A 97 33.23 -30.86 -14.92
C GLY A 97 33.84 -31.77 -16.00
N ASP A 98 34.40 -32.91 -15.60
CA ASP A 98 35.03 -33.88 -16.51
C ASP A 98 34.03 -34.60 -17.45
N GLN A 99 32.71 -34.47 -17.22
CA GLN A 99 31.66 -35.14 -18.00
C GLN A 99 31.27 -34.40 -19.29
N ARG A 100 31.91 -33.26 -19.60
CA ARG A 100 31.65 -32.54 -20.85
C ARG A 100 31.97 -33.39 -22.08
N GLU A 101 31.12 -33.28 -23.09
CA GLU A 101 31.28 -33.93 -24.40
C GLU A 101 31.27 -32.88 -25.51
N TRP A 102 32.25 -32.97 -26.42
CA TRP A 102 32.30 -32.13 -27.62
C TRP A 102 31.35 -32.71 -28.66
N ILE A 103 30.39 -31.93 -29.12
CA ILE A 103 29.46 -32.33 -30.18
C ILE A 103 29.85 -31.65 -31.49
N PRO A 104 30.18 -32.43 -32.53
CA PRO A 104 30.41 -31.88 -33.87
C PRO A 104 29.16 -31.15 -34.38
N LEU A 105 29.35 -30.05 -35.11
CA LEU A 105 28.27 -29.19 -35.61
C LEU A 105 27.27 -29.98 -36.49
N GLU A 106 27.76 -30.97 -37.24
CA GLU A 106 26.96 -31.84 -38.11
C GLU A 106 25.97 -32.75 -37.34
N GLU A 107 26.21 -32.98 -36.04
CA GLU A 107 25.33 -33.79 -35.18
C GLU A 107 24.27 -32.93 -34.47
N LEU A 108 24.37 -31.60 -34.54
CA LEU A 108 23.42 -30.67 -33.93
C LEU A 108 22.25 -30.36 -34.88
N PRO A 109 21.04 -30.10 -34.36
CA PRO A 109 19.91 -29.72 -35.20
C PRO A 109 20.15 -28.39 -35.95
N GLU A 110 19.81 -28.34 -37.24
CA GLU A 110 20.02 -27.14 -38.10
C GLU A 110 19.35 -25.88 -37.52
N TYR A 111 18.14 -26.01 -37.01
CA TYR A 111 17.41 -24.88 -36.42
C TYR A 111 18.06 -24.32 -35.13
N LEU A 112 18.91 -25.08 -34.44
CA LEU A 112 19.68 -24.58 -33.30
C LEU A 112 20.79 -23.65 -33.76
N ILE A 113 21.46 -24.01 -34.84
CA ILE A 113 22.51 -23.21 -35.47
C ILE A 113 21.88 -21.91 -35.99
N ASP A 114 20.79 -22.02 -36.73
CA ASP A 114 20.02 -20.89 -37.24
C ASP A 114 19.52 -19.97 -36.12
N ALA A 115 18.94 -20.54 -35.06
CA ALA A 115 18.47 -19.78 -33.90
C ALA A 115 19.62 -19.03 -33.21
N THR A 116 20.77 -19.69 -33.03
CA THR A 116 21.95 -19.08 -32.40
C THR A 116 22.47 -17.93 -33.24
N ILE A 117 22.71 -18.15 -34.53
CA ILE A 117 23.23 -17.10 -35.43
C ILE A 117 22.25 -15.93 -35.50
N LEU A 118 20.95 -16.19 -35.71
CA LEU A 118 19.94 -15.13 -35.79
C LEU A 118 19.84 -14.29 -34.50
N TRP A 119 20.03 -14.91 -33.34
CA TRP A 119 19.90 -14.22 -32.06
C TRP A 119 21.17 -13.49 -31.62
N GLU A 120 22.31 -14.13 -31.82
CA GLU A 120 23.62 -13.69 -31.33
C GLU A 120 24.35 -12.76 -32.32
N ASP A 121 24.34 -13.10 -33.60
CA ASP A 121 25.13 -12.42 -34.64
C ASP A 121 24.51 -12.67 -36.04
N PRO A 122 23.43 -11.95 -36.40
CA PRO A 122 22.67 -12.23 -37.63
C PRO A 122 23.48 -12.14 -38.92
N ASP A 123 24.54 -11.31 -38.91
CA ASP A 123 25.42 -11.05 -40.05
C ASP A 123 26.70 -11.90 -39.98
N PHE A 124 26.71 -12.97 -39.16
CA PHE A 124 27.90 -13.78 -38.88
C PHE A 124 28.62 -14.18 -40.16
N PHE A 125 27.94 -14.80 -41.14
CA PHE A 125 28.56 -15.25 -42.38
C PHE A 125 29.04 -14.12 -43.31
N GLU A 126 28.53 -12.90 -43.15
CA GLU A 126 28.97 -11.73 -43.93
C GLU A 126 30.18 -11.04 -43.32
N THR A 127 30.29 -11.10 -41.99
CA THR A 127 31.28 -10.38 -41.19
C THR A 127 32.45 -11.24 -40.72
N VAL A 128 32.27 -12.56 -40.69
CA VAL A 128 33.29 -13.53 -40.29
C VAL A 128 34.34 -13.67 -41.39
N GLY A 129 35.57 -13.33 -41.05
CA GLY A 129 36.72 -13.47 -41.94
C GLY A 129 37.83 -12.50 -41.57
N PHE A 130 39.07 -12.91 -41.82
CA PHE A 130 40.23 -12.09 -41.48
C PHE A 130 40.27 -10.79 -42.31
N ASP A 131 40.06 -9.67 -41.63
CA ASP A 131 40.25 -8.33 -42.18
C ASP A 131 41.33 -7.54 -41.41
N LEU A 132 42.53 -7.51 -42.00
CA LEU A 132 43.68 -6.78 -41.47
C LEU A 132 43.42 -5.27 -41.34
N ILE A 133 42.60 -4.68 -42.21
CA ILE A 133 42.30 -3.24 -42.19
C ILE A 133 41.42 -2.95 -40.98
N THR A 134 40.36 -3.72 -40.78
CA THR A 134 39.44 -3.58 -39.64
C THR A 134 40.16 -3.80 -38.31
N MET A 135 41.01 -4.82 -38.21
CA MET A 135 41.86 -5.06 -37.04
C MET A 135 42.76 -3.85 -36.75
N ALA A 136 43.52 -3.38 -37.74
CA ALA A 136 44.45 -2.27 -37.59
C ALA A 136 43.73 -0.97 -37.19
N GLU A 137 42.56 -0.71 -37.76
CA GLU A 137 41.74 0.46 -37.42
C GLU A 137 41.23 0.40 -35.98
N ARG A 138 40.75 -0.76 -35.52
CA ARG A 138 40.31 -0.95 -34.12
C ARG A 138 41.46 -0.80 -33.13
N LEU A 139 42.62 -1.39 -33.40
CA LEU A 139 43.82 -1.24 -32.57
C LEU A 139 44.29 0.23 -32.50
N MET A 140 44.32 0.93 -33.63
CA MET A 140 44.69 2.35 -33.65
C MET A 140 43.70 3.21 -32.87
N ARG A 141 42.38 3.00 -33.04
CA ARG A 141 41.34 3.72 -32.27
C ARG A 141 41.48 3.49 -30.77
N HIS A 142 41.68 2.23 -30.35
CA HIS A 142 41.87 1.91 -28.93
C HIS A 142 43.10 2.61 -28.33
N THR A 143 44.23 2.61 -29.07
CA THR A 143 45.50 3.19 -28.62
C THR A 143 45.46 4.72 -28.58
N ILE A 144 44.79 5.36 -29.54
CA ILE A 144 44.75 6.83 -29.66
C ILE A 144 43.68 7.45 -28.76
N GLN A 145 42.54 6.78 -28.58
CA GLN A 145 41.38 7.29 -27.84
C GLN A 145 41.12 6.53 -26.54
N SER A 146 42.19 6.08 -25.85
CA SER A 146 42.20 5.36 -24.56
C SER A 146 40.81 5.00 -24.02
N GLY A 147 40.34 3.79 -24.35
CA GLY A 147 39.08 3.24 -23.79
C GLY A 147 37.83 3.34 -24.69
N SER A 148 37.92 3.84 -25.92
CA SER A 148 36.73 4.10 -26.77
C SER A 148 36.23 2.93 -27.62
N VAL A 149 36.86 1.75 -27.55
CA VAL A 149 36.47 0.59 -28.40
C VAL A 149 35.67 -0.41 -27.56
N PRO A 150 34.39 -0.64 -27.86
CA PRO A 150 33.57 -1.63 -27.17
C PRO A 150 34.06 -3.05 -27.47
N ALA A 151 33.62 -3.99 -26.62
CA ALA A 151 33.84 -5.42 -26.81
C ALA A 151 33.32 -5.88 -28.17
N ASP A 152 33.98 -6.88 -28.75
CA ASP A 152 33.52 -7.46 -30.01
C ASP A 152 32.23 -8.26 -29.79
N SER A 153 31.10 -7.78 -30.31
CA SER A 153 29.80 -8.42 -30.11
C SER A 153 29.57 -9.64 -31.01
N SER A 154 30.46 -9.93 -31.96
CA SER A 154 30.36 -11.10 -32.83
C SER A 154 30.48 -12.40 -32.05
N ILE A 155 30.06 -13.51 -32.68
CA ILE A 155 30.26 -14.87 -32.14
C ILE A 155 31.75 -15.13 -31.87
N THR A 156 32.65 -14.70 -32.77
CA THR A 156 34.11 -14.85 -32.54
C THR A 156 34.58 -14.02 -31.35
N GLY A 157 34.07 -12.80 -31.19
CA GLY A 157 34.36 -11.96 -30.04
C GLY A 157 33.97 -12.60 -28.71
N ARG A 158 32.75 -13.14 -28.64
CA ARG A 158 32.29 -13.91 -27.47
C ARG A 158 33.11 -15.17 -27.24
N LEU A 159 33.42 -15.92 -28.29
CA LEU A 159 34.29 -17.11 -28.20
C LEU A 159 35.65 -16.78 -27.57
N VAL A 160 36.33 -15.72 -28.05
CA VAL A 160 37.61 -15.26 -27.47
C VAL A 160 37.45 -14.93 -25.99
N ARG A 161 36.38 -14.22 -25.62
CA ARG A 161 36.12 -13.87 -24.23
C ARG A 161 35.73 -15.07 -23.38
N ASN A 162 35.07 -16.10 -23.92
CA ASN A 162 34.68 -17.27 -23.14
C ASN A 162 35.86 -18.24 -22.92
N VAL A 163 36.73 -18.35 -23.93
CA VAL A 163 37.76 -19.41 -23.99
C VAL A 163 39.15 -18.90 -23.64
N ILE A 164 39.58 -17.78 -24.25
CA ILE A 164 40.98 -17.33 -24.21
C ILE A 164 41.24 -16.36 -23.05
N LEU A 165 40.26 -15.54 -22.69
CA LEU A 165 40.34 -14.52 -21.63
C LEU A 165 41.47 -13.49 -21.88
N PRO A 166 41.33 -12.63 -22.89
CA PRO A 166 42.37 -11.65 -23.20
C PRO A 166 42.62 -10.70 -22.03
N GLU A 167 43.91 -10.44 -21.73
CA GLU A 167 44.32 -9.53 -20.62
C GLU A 167 43.83 -8.09 -20.81
N ASP A 168 43.67 -7.65 -22.05
CA ASP A 168 43.18 -6.32 -22.40
C ASP A 168 42.43 -6.33 -23.76
N ARG A 169 41.87 -5.17 -24.12
CA ARG A 169 41.15 -5.00 -25.40
C ARG A 169 42.06 -5.15 -26.62
N THR A 170 43.35 -4.84 -26.47
CA THR A 170 44.35 -5.01 -27.53
C THR A 170 44.47 -6.48 -27.94
N MET A 171 44.60 -7.35 -26.94
CA MET A 171 44.70 -8.79 -27.13
C MET A 171 43.39 -9.39 -27.63
N GLU A 172 42.22 -8.91 -27.17
CA GLU A 172 40.94 -9.37 -27.71
C GLU A 172 40.83 -9.15 -29.22
N ILE A 173 41.13 -7.93 -29.69
CA ILE A 173 41.07 -7.59 -31.12
C ILE A 173 42.03 -8.50 -31.92
N ALA A 174 43.19 -8.80 -31.35
CA ALA A 174 44.19 -9.65 -31.99
C ALA A 174 43.77 -11.12 -32.04
N PHE A 175 43.18 -11.67 -30.97
CA PHE A 175 42.68 -13.03 -30.94
C PHE A 175 41.50 -13.23 -31.88
N VAL A 176 40.56 -12.27 -31.98
CA VAL A 176 39.46 -12.33 -32.96
C VAL A 176 40.01 -12.47 -34.38
N ALA A 177 40.96 -11.61 -34.74
CA ALA A 177 41.59 -11.65 -36.06
C ALA A 177 42.37 -12.96 -36.29
N ALA A 178 43.07 -13.46 -35.27
CA ALA A 178 43.84 -14.69 -35.36
C ALA A 178 42.92 -15.93 -35.54
N ILE A 179 41.80 -15.99 -34.82
CA ILE A 179 40.80 -17.07 -34.98
C ILE A 179 40.17 -17.01 -36.38
N GLN A 180 39.75 -15.83 -36.84
CA GLN A 180 39.15 -15.65 -38.17
C GLN A 180 40.11 -15.94 -39.33
N ALA A 181 41.42 -15.92 -39.07
CA ALA A 181 42.44 -16.26 -40.07
C ALA A 181 42.74 -17.76 -40.15
N GLU A 182 42.61 -18.47 -39.02
CA GLU A 182 42.97 -19.88 -38.90
C GLU A 182 41.79 -20.84 -39.10
N TYR A 183 40.59 -20.46 -38.65
CA TYR A 183 39.42 -21.34 -38.59
C TYR A 183 38.31 -20.90 -39.56
N THR A 184 37.55 -21.86 -40.09
CA THR A 184 36.39 -21.56 -40.93
C THR A 184 35.19 -21.09 -40.10
N PRO A 185 34.19 -20.42 -40.71
CA PRO A 185 32.98 -20.00 -39.99
C PRO A 185 32.27 -21.15 -39.27
N GLU A 186 32.23 -22.34 -39.88
CA GLU A 186 31.65 -23.55 -39.32
C GLU A 186 32.44 -24.05 -38.09
N GLU A 187 33.77 -24.02 -38.16
CA GLU A 187 34.62 -24.39 -37.01
C GLU A 187 34.47 -23.39 -35.85
N ILE A 188 34.32 -22.10 -36.16
CA ILE A 188 34.12 -21.05 -35.16
C ILE A 188 32.77 -21.22 -34.45
N ILE A 189 31.68 -21.49 -35.17
CA ILE A 189 30.36 -21.70 -34.54
C ILE A 189 30.30 -23.03 -33.78
N GLU A 190 30.94 -24.10 -34.28
CA GLU A 190 31.10 -25.36 -33.54
C GLU A 190 31.80 -25.12 -32.21
N TRP A 191 32.93 -24.41 -32.25
CA TRP A 191 33.71 -24.08 -31.06
C TRP A 191 32.91 -23.22 -30.10
N HIS A 192 32.23 -22.19 -30.61
CA HIS A 192 31.34 -21.36 -29.82
C HIS A 192 30.27 -22.19 -29.12
N LEU A 193 29.45 -22.95 -29.83
CA LEU A 193 28.38 -23.75 -29.24
C LEU A 193 28.87 -24.71 -28.15
N ASN A 194 30.06 -25.30 -28.30
CA ASN A 194 30.62 -26.22 -27.32
C ASN A 194 31.28 -25.54 -26.10
N THR A 195 31.53 -24.23 -26.14
CA THR A 195 32.24 -23.49 -25.07
C THR A 195 31.50 -22.27 -24.56
N ASN A 196 30.37 -21.90 -25.17
CA ASN A 196 29.59 -20.74 -24.81
C ASN A 196 28.95 -20.90 -23.44
N TYR A 197 28.74 -19.78 -22.74
CA TYR A 197 28.15 -19.75 -21.42
C TYR A 197 26.62 -19.69 -21.50
N TYR A 198 25.95 -20.68 -20.93
CA TYR A 198 24.48 -20.81 -20.92
C TYR A 198 23.88 -20.49 -19.54
N GLY A 199 24.58 -19.73 -18.68
CA GLY A 199 24.11 -19.41 -17.33
C GLY A 199 24.31 -20.55 -16.33
N ASN A 200 24.24 -20.22 -15.03
CA ASN A 200 24.34 -21.19 -13.93
C ASN A 200 25.52 -22.18 -14.08
N GLU A 201 26.71 -21.64 -14.33
CA GLU A 201 27.98 -22.37 -14.48
C GLU A 201 28.04 -23.39 -15.63
N ILE A 202 27.02 -23.42 -16.49
CA ILE A 202 26.91 -24.34 -17.61
C ILE A 202 27.60 -23.73 -18.83
N TYR A 203 28.61 -24.43 -19.36
CA TYR A 203 29.19 -24.06 -20.65
C TYR A 203 29.11 -25.21 -21.63
N GLY A 204 28.80 -24.87 -22.88
CA GLY A 204 28.57 -25.81 -23.95
C GLY A 204 27.10 -26.22 -24.06
N ILE A 205 26.64 -26.35 -25.30
CA ILE A 205 25.26 -26.63 -25.63
C ILE A 205 24.81 -28.03 -25.16
N GLU A 206 25.70 -29.02 -25.18
CA GLU A 206 25.42 -30.35 -24.64
C GLU A 206 25.17 -30.27 -23.13
N ALA A 207 26.00 -29.50 -22.42
CA ALA A 207 25.82 -29.31 -21.00
C ALA A 207 24.49 -28.62 -20.70
N ALA A 208 24.13 -27.58 -21.46
CA ALA A 208 22.86 -26.89 -21.34
C ALA A 208 21.66 -27.81 -21.60
N ALA A 209 21.71 -28.64 -22.63
CA ALA A 209 20.66 -29.61 -22.91
C ALA A 209 20.52 -30.65 -21.79
N GLN A 210 21.63 -31.18 -21.28
CA GLN A 210 21.59 -32.19 -20.21
C GLN A 210 21.09 -31.61 -18.89
N ILE A 211 21.55 -30.42 -18.51
CA ILE A 211 21.21 -29.80 -17.23
C ILE A 211 19.79 -29.21 -17.26
N TYR A 212 19.44 -28.41 -18.27
CA TYR A 212 18.13 -27.77 -18.32
C TYR A 212 17.00 -28.70 -18.76
N LEU A 213 17.28 -29.68 -19.63
CA LEU A 213 16.25 -30.49 -20.29
C LEU A 213 16.38 -32.00 -20.00
N GLY A 214 17.50 -32.45 -19.43
CA GLY A 214 17.74 -33.85 -19.10
C GLY A 214 17.98 -34.74 -20.33
N LYS A 215 18.49 -34.18 -21.44
CA LYS A 215 18.77 -34.92 -22.69
C LYS A 215 19.94 -34.35 -23.47
N SER A 216 20.35 -35.05 -24.53
CA SER A 216 21.44 -34.60 -25.41
C SER A 216 20.99 -33.46 -26.34
N ALA A 217 21.91 -32.54 -26.64
CA ALA A 217 21.74 -31.48 -27.62
C ALA A 217 21.44 -31.99 -29.04
N ARG A 218 21.84 -33.25 -29.35
CA ARG A 218 21.50 -33.95 -30.59
C ARG A 218 19.98 -34.14 -30.77
N ASP A 219 19.27 -34.28 -29.65
CA ASP A 219 17.84 -34.61 -29.59
C ASP A 219 16.96 -33.41 -29.18
N LEU A 220 17.49 -32.18 -29.29
CA LEU A 220 16.69 -30.98 -29.05
C LEU A 220 15.51 -30.92 -30.02
N THR A 221 14.43 -30.28 -29.61
CA THR A 221 13.32 -29.87 -30.47
C THR A 221 13.46 -28.38 -30.79
N LEU A 222 12.67 -27.87 -31.74
CA LEU A 222 12.75 -26.45 -32.15
C LEU A 222 12.51 -25.49 -30.99
N ASP A 223 11.52 -25.76 -30.14
CA ASP A 223 11.22 -24.94 -28.97
C ASP A 223 12.39 -24.92 -27.98
N GLU A 224 12.98 -26.07 -27.69
CA GLU A 224 14.12 -26.19 -26.77
C GLU A 224 15.39 -25.56 -27.33
N ALA A 225 15.66 -25.73 -28.62
CA ALA A 225 16.79 -25.08 -29.27
C ALA A 225 16.65 -23.56 -29.24
N ALA A 226 15.45 -23.03 -29.48
CA ALA A 226 15.18 -21.60 -29.32
C ALA A 226 15.32 -21.14 -27.87
N LEU A 227 14.92 -21.97 -26.90
CA LEU A 227 15.11 -21.66 -25.48
C LEU A 227 16.60 -21.54 -25.15
N LEU A 228 17.41 -22.54 -25.50
CA LEU A 228 18.84 -22.55 -25.20
C LEU A 228 19.61 -21.47 -25.97
N ALA A 229 19.31 -21.26 -27.26
CA ALA A 229 19.96 -20.22 -28.09
C ALA A 229 19.69 -18.79 -27.58
N ALA A 230 18.59 -18.57 -26.86
CA ALA A 230 18.26 -17.26 -26.32
C ALA A 230 19.07 -16.87 -25.07
N ILE A 231 19.69 -17.85 -24.39
CA ILE A 231 20.35 -17.68 -23.08
C ILE A 231 21.68 -16.91 -23.18
N PRO A 232 22.63 -17.21 -24.08
CA PRO A 232 23.99 -16.65 -24.01
C PRO A 232 24.07 -15.13 -24.13
N THR A 233 23.09 -14.49 -24.76
CA THR A 233 23.00 -13.03 -24.86
C THR A 233 22.54 -12.35 -23.57
N ALA A 234 21.96 -13.10 -22.64
CA ALA A 234 21.62 -12.67 -21.29
C ALA A 234 21.57 -13.87 -20.33
N PRO A 235 22.73 -14.43 -19.94
CA PRO A 235 22.82 -15.69 -19.18
C PRO A 235 22.06 -15.68 -17.84
N ARG A 236 21.86 -14.49 -17.26
CA ARG A 236 21.04 -14.27 -16.04
C ARG A 236 19.56 -14.65 -16.18
N PHE A 237 19.04 -14.71 -17.41
CA PHE A 237 17.66 -15.12 -17.70
C PHE A 237 17.62 -16.59 -18.16
N ASN A 238 18.39 -17.44 -17.49
CA ASN A 238 18.36 -18.88 -17.75
C ASN A 238 17.17 -19.54 -17.00
N PRO A 239 16.72 -20.74 -17.42
CA PRO A 239 15.53 -21.36 -16.86
C PRO A 239 15.60 -21.76 -15.38
N LEU A 240 16.80 -21.91 -14.81
CA LEU A 240 16.95 -22.19 -13.37
C LEU A 240 16.90 -20.92 -12.53
N ASP A 241 17.35 -19.80 -13.10
CA ASP A 241 17.40 -18.52 -12.42
C ASP A 241 16.10 -17.68 -12.57
N ASP A 242 15.50 -17.69 -13.77
CA ASP A 242 14.24 -17.01 -14.11
C ASP A 242 13.60 -17.68 -15.35
N GLU A 243 12.79 -18.71 -15.12
CA GLU A 243 12.10 -19.44 -16.20
C GLU A 243 11.15 -18.53 -17.01
N THR A 244 10.51 -17.56 -16.36
CA THR A 244 9.54 -16.68 -17.01
C THR A 244 10.24 -15.78 -18.03
N ALA A 245 11.36 -15.16 -17.65
CA ALA A 245 12.16 -14.36 -18.56
C ALA A 245 12.79 -15.22 -19.67
N ALA A 246 13.28 -16.42 -19.34
CA ALA A 246 13.83 -17.36 -20.31
C ALA A 246 12.81 -17.69 -21.41
N ARG A 247 11.56 -18.04 -21.03
CA ARG A 247 10.47 -18.33 -21.95
C ARG A 247 10.00 -17.11 -22.75
N GLY A 248 10.02 -15.93 -22.14
CA GLY A 248 9.76 -14.66 -22.84
C GLY A 248 10.74 -14.48 -24.02
N ARG A 249 12.04 -14.65 -23.77
CA ARG A 249 13.09 -14.55 -24.79
C ARG A 249 13.00 -15.66 -25.85
N GLN A 250 12.68 -16.89 -25.43
CA GLN A 250 12.39 -18.00 -26.35
C GLN A 250 11.28 -17.61 -27.34
N GLY A 251 10.18 -17.05 -26.83
CA GLY A 251 9.05 -16.61 -27.66
C GLY A 251 9.41 -15.49 -28.63
N ASP A 252 10.23 -14.53 -28.20
CA ASP A 252 10.74 -13.45 -29.05
C ASP A 252 11.64 -13.98 -30.18
N LEU A 253 12.54 -14.92 -29.87
CA LEU A 253 13.40 -15.58 -30.86
C LEU A 253 12.57 -16.39 -31.86
N LEU A 254 11.61 -17.21 -31.40
CA LEU A 254 10.71 -17.96 -32.30
C LEU A 254 9.94 -17.04 -33.26
N ARG A 255 9.46 -15.88 -32.78
CA ARG A 255 8.79 -14.88 -33.65
C ARG A 255 9.74 -14.33 -34.70
N ARG A 256 11.00 -14.11 -34.34
CA ARG A 256 12.05 -13.63 -35.26
C ARG A 256 12.42 -14.69 -36.30
N MET A 257 12.56 -15.95 -35.89
CA MET A 257 12.81 -17.07 -36.83
C MET A 257 11.68 -17.21 -37.85
N LEU A 258 10.43 -16.98 -37.43
CA LEU A 258 9.28 -16.97 -38.34
C LEU A 258 9.35 -15.81 -39.34
N SER A 259 9.71 -14.60 -38.90
CA SER A 259 9.79 -13.43 -39.79
C SER A 259 10.90 -13.54 -40.83
N GLU A 260 12.01 -14.19 -40.50
CA GLU A 260 13.13 -14.46 -41.42
C GLU A 260 12.88 -15.70 -42.32
N GLY A 261 11.77 -16.42 -42.12
CA GLY A 261 11.42 -17.59 -42.92
C GLY A 261 12.22 -18.86 -42.60
N LEU A 262 12.93 -18.90 -41.47
CA LEU A 262 13.68 -20.06 -40.99
C LEU A 262 12.76 -21.18 -40.48
N ILE A 263 11.56 -20.81 -40.01
CA ILE A 263 10.53 -21.76 -39.59
C ILE A 263 9.18 -21.42 -40.24
N THR A 264 8.35 -22.45 -40.41
CA THR A 264 6.99 -22.29 -40.89
C THR A 264 6.05 -21.80 -39.78
N ARG A 265 4.92 -21.20 -40.16
CA ARG A 265 3.87 -20.80 -39.21
C ARG A 265 3.38 -21.96 -38.33
N SER A 266 3.26 -23.16 -38.89
CA SER A 266 2.85 -24.35 -38.14
C SER A 266 3.89 -24.77 -37.10
N GLN A 267 5.19 -24.66 -37.42
CA GLN A 267 6.27 -24.93 -36.47
C GLN A 267 6.30 -23.88 -35.36
N PHE A 268 6.10 -22.60 -35.68
CA PHE A 268 5.98 -21.53 -34.69
C PHE A 268 4.83 -21.79 -33.71
N GLU A 269 3.62 -22.02 -34.22
CA GLU A 269 2.43 -22.28 -33.40
C GLU A 269 2.60 -23.54 -32.52
N THR A 270 3.23 -24.59 -33.04
CA THR A 270 3.54 -25.78 -32.23
C THR A 270 4.58 -25.50 -31.14
N SER A 271 5.62 -24.73 -31.46
CA SER A 271 6.75 -24.48 -30.54
C SER A 271 6.38 -23.52 -29.41
N ILE A 272 5.56 -22.49 -29.69
CA ILE A 272 5.12 -21.53 -28.67
C ILE A 272 4.13 -22.16 -27.67
N ASP A 273 3.34 -23.14 -28.12
CA ASP A 273 2.39 -23.87 -27.28
C ASP A 273 3.04 -25.04 -26.51
N THR A 274 4.25 -25.46 -26.90
CA THR A 274 4.98 -26.54 -26.24
C THR A 274 5.63 -26.04 -24.96
N GLN A 275 5.03 -26.36 -23.81
CA GLN A 275 5.63 -26.12 -22.50
C GLN A 275 6.63 -27.23 -22.15
N THR A 276 7.81 -27.21 -22.78
CA THR A 276 8.87 -28.16 -22.42
C THR A 276 9.25 -28.02 -20.96
N ARG A 277 9.23 -29.14 -20.24
CA ARG A 277 9.50 -29.18 -18.80
C ARG A 277 10.99 -29.01 -18.55
N ILE A 278 11.36 -27.96 -17.81
CA ILE A 278 12.72 -27.78 -17.30
C ILE A 278 12.98 -28.83 -16.22
N GLN A 279 14.08 -29.56 -16.33
CA GLN A 279 14.48 -30.56 -15.36
C GLN A 279 15.32 -29.91 -14.26
N ILE A 280 14.76 -29.78 -13.06
CA ILE A 280 15.46 -29.31 -11.86
C ILE A 280 16.20 -30.49 -11.21
N ASN A 281 17.00 -31.25 -11.98
CA ASN A 281 17.63 -32.45 -11.45
C ASN A 281 19.07 -32.56 -11.94
N SER A 282 19.98 -31.79 -11.33
CA SER A 282 21.43 -31.99 -11.46
C SER A 282 22.25 -31.09 -10.51
N GLY A 283 22.46 -31.56 -9.28
CA GLY A 283 23.80 -31.59 -8.68
C GLY A 283 24.39 -30.40 -7.93
N GLN A 284 23.91 -29.15 -8.05
CA GLN A 284 24.66 -27.99 -7.48
C GLN A 284 23.84 -26.88 -6.80
N ILE A 285 22.61 -27.15 -6.33
CA ILE A 285 21.94 -26.20 -5.44
C ILE A 285 22.80 -26.04 -4.17
N PRO A 286 23.15 -24.81 -3.74
CA PRO A 286 23.96 -24.61 -2.54
C PRO A 286 23.37 -25.34 -1.34
N LEU A 287 24.20 -26.08 -0.61
CA LEU A 287 23.71 -26.89 0.51
C LEU A 287 23.16 -26.01 1.64
N ILE A 288 23.74 -24.82 1.83
CA ILE A 288 23.43 -23.87 2.89
C ILE A 288 22.86 -22.60 2.24
N ALA A 289 21.70 -22.14 2.71
CA ALA A 289 21.04 -20.92 2.26
C ALA A 289 20.98 -20.77 0.72
N PRO A 290 20.36 -21.72 0.00
CA PRO A 290 20.38 -21.77 -1.47
C PRO A 290 19.91 -20.48 -2.13
N GLU A 291 18.75 -19.98 -1.72
CA GLU A 291 18.16 -18.76 -2.28
C GLU A 291 19.04 -17.53 -2.03
N PHE A 292 19.58 -17.41 -0.82
CA PHE A 292 20.51 -16.33 -0.49
C PHE A 292 21.77 -16.42 -1.35
N ALA A 293 22.36 -17.61 -1.50
CA ALA A 293 23.60 -17.80 -2.24
C ALA A 293 23.41 -17.51 -3.75
N ILE A 294 22.26 -17.87 -4.33
CA ILE A 294 21.91 -17.51 -5.71
C ILE A 294 21.76 -15.99 -5.84
N PHE A 295 21.03 -15.34 -4.92
CA PHE A 295 20.88 -13.88 -4.92
C PHE A 295 22.23 -13.16 -4.76
N ALA A 296 23.06 -13.62 -3.82
CA ALA A 296 24.40 -13.11 -3.57
C ALA A 296 25.30 -13.26 -4.81
N ARG A 297 25.25 -14.41 -5.49
CA ARG A 297 25.98 -14.64 -6.75
C ARG A 297 25.60 -13.60 -7.80
N ARG A 298 24.31 -13.44 -8.09
CA ARG A 298 23.82 -12.46 -9.08
C ARG A 298 24.24 -11.03 -8.72
N GLN A 299 24.09 -10.66 -7.45
CA GLN A 299 24.52 -9.34 -6.99
C GLN A 299 26.04 -9.13 -7.14
N ALA A 300 26.86 -10.17 -6.93
CA ALA A 300 28.30 -10.06 -7.18
C ALA A 300 28.63 -9.86 -8.67
N GLU A 301 27.89 -10.50 -9.57
CA GLU A 301 27.99 -10.27 -11.02
C GLU A 301 27.66 -8.81 -11.35
N ASP A 302 26.52 -8.31 -10.87
CA ASP A 302 26.07 -6.92 -11.11
C ASP A 302 27.07 -5.89 -10.56
N ILE A 303 27.64 -6.13 -9.38
CA ILE A 303 28.68 -5.27 -8.79
C ILE A 303 29.91 -5.24 -9.71
N LEU A 304 30.40 -6.39 -10.18
CA LEU A 304 31.58 -6.46 -11.04
C LEU A 304 31.33 -5.84 -12.42
N ASP A 305 30.14 -6.04 -12.98
CA ASP A 305 29.70 -5.40 -14.22
C ASP A 305 29.70 -3.87 -14.08
N SER A 306 29.24 -3.35 -12.92
CA SER A 306 29.27 -1.92 -12.62
C SER A 306 30.69 -1.33 -12.55
N LEU A 307 31.70 -2.16 -12.30
CA LEU A 307 33.13 -1.80 -12.32
C LEU A 307 33.74 -1.89 -13.73
N GLY A 308 32.96 -2.26 -14.74
CA GLY A 308 33.43 -2.47 -16.11
C GLY A 308 34.19 -3.78 -16.31
N LEU A 309 34.03 -4.73 -15.40
CA LEU A 309 34.55 -6.09 -15.48
C LEU A 309 33.48 -7.02 -16.06
N ASP A 310 33.87 -8.22 -16.52
CA ASP A 310 32.91 -9.26 -16.92
C ASP A 310 32.50 -10.06 -15.68
N GLY A 311 31.43 -9.62 -15.01
CA GLY A 311 30.99 -10.13 -13.72
C GLY A 311 30.60 -11.61 -13.78
N ALA A 312 29.78 -11.98 -14.75
CA ALA A 312 29.36 -13.37 -14.99
C ALA A 312 30.58 -14.30 -15.15
N GLN A 313 31.56 -13.87 -15.95
CA GLN A 313 32.79 -14.61 -16.14
C GLN A 313 33.65 -14.70 -14.89
N LEU A 314 33.89 -13.58 -14.20
CA LEU A 314 34.75 -13.55 -13.01
C LEU A 314 34.14 -14.33 -11.85
N VAL A 315 32.83 -14.24 -11.65
CA VAL A 315 32.14 -15.05 -10.63
C VAL A 315 32.24 -16.53 -10.98
N SER A 316 32.05 -16.91 -12.24
CA SER A 316 32.12 -18.31 -12.65
C SER A 316 33.54 -18.90 -12.60
N ARG A 317 34.57 -18.17 -13.04
CA ARG A 317 35.91 -18.71 -13.31
C ARG A 317 37.09 -17.88 -12.79
N GLY A 318 36.83 -16.73 -12.18
CA GLY A 318 37.85 -15.78 -11.70
C GLY A 318 38.55 -16.17 -10.39
N GLY A 319 38.13 -17.27 -9.76
CA GLY A 319 38.70 -17.72 -8.48
C GLY A 319 38.51 -16.73 -7.35
N LEU A 320 37.38 -16.00 -7.37
CA LEU A 320 37.10 -14.93 -6.43
C LEU A 320 36.86 -15.47 -5.02
N ARG A 321 37.15 -14.65 -4.02
CA ARG A 321 36.67 -14.85 -2.66
C ARG A 321 35.62 -13.79 -2.35
N ILE A 322 34.38 -14.23 -2.21
CA ILE A 322 33.21 -13.37 -1.99
C ILE A 322 32.74 -13.55 -0.55
N ILE A 323 32.71 -12.47 0.23
CA ILE A 323 32.20 -12.45 1.60
C ILE A 323 30.81 -11.79 1.56
N THR A 324 29.81 -12.50 2.07
CA THR A 324 28.40 -12.08 2.00
C THR A 324 27.96 -11.37 3.28
N THR A 325 26.68 -11.02 3.37
CA THR A 325 26.03 -10.48 4.57
C THR A 325 25.38 -11.55 5.44
N LEU A 326 25.36 -12.81 5.00
CA LEU A 326 24.65 -13.90 5.69
C LEU A 326 25.19 -14.13 7.10
N ASP A 327 24.35 -13.91 8.09
CA ASP A 327 24.57 -14.34 9.47
C ASP A 327 24.17 -15.81 9.57
N LEU A 328 25.18 -16.69 9.50
CA LEU A 328 24.95 -18.13 9.37
C LEU A 328 24.27 -18.73 10.61
N ASP A 329 24.61 -18.23 11.79
CA ASP A 329 23.96 -18.64 13.05
C ASP A 329 22.49 -18.23 13.04
N LEU A 330 22.18 -16.97 12.67
CA LEU A 330 20.80 -16.52 12.52
C LEU A 330 20.03 -17.35 11.48
N TYR A 331 20.63 -17.65 10.32
CA TYR A 331 20.01 -18.50 9.29
C TYR A 331 19.60 -19.85 9.88
N TYR A 332 20.51 -20.53 10.58
CA TYR A 332 20.24 -21.85 11.16
C TYR A 332 19.19 -21.81 12.27
N GLN A 333 19.22 -20.78 13.11
CA GLN A 333 18.25 -20.60 14.19
C GLN A 333 16.86 -20.28 13.65
N ALA A 334 16.77 -19.41 12.64
CA ALA A 334 15.50 -19.07 11.97
C ALA A 334 14.92 -20.27 11.20
N GLU A 335 15.74 -21.00 10.44
CA GLU A 335 15.33 -22.24 9.75
C GLU A 335 14.82 -23.27 10.76
N CYS A 336 15.53 -23.45 11.87
CA CYS A 336 15.12 -24.39 12.91
C CYS A 336 13.82 -23.97 13.60
N ALA A 337 13.64 -22.70 13.97
CA ALA A 337 12.40 -22.22 14.58
C ALA A 337 11.20 -22.38 13.63
N LEU A 338 11.39 -22.14 12.33
CA LEU A 338 10.38 -22.41 11.31
C LEU A 338 10.00 -23.89 11.29
N GLN A 339 10.98 -24.79 11.17
CA GLN A 339 10.72 -26.23 11.09
C GLN A 339 10.08 -26.77 12.37
N ALA A 340 10.51 -26.31 13.54
CA ALA A 340 9.93 -26.67 14.82
C ALA A 340 8.46 -26.24 14.91
N HIS A 341 8.14 -25.02 14.47
CA HIS A 341 6.78 -24.52 14.50
C HIS A 341 5.87 -25.21 13.46
N LEU A 342 6.34 -25.44 12.23
CA LEU A 342 5.61 -26.24 11.24
C LEU A 342 5.33 -27.67 11.74
N ALA A 343 6.25 -28.25 12.51
CA ALA A 343 6.02 -29.54 13.16
C ALA A 343 4.96 -29.46 14.27
N GLN A 344 5.01 -28.45 15.15
CA GLN A 344 3.96 -28.21 16.16
C GLN A 344 2.57 -28.06 15.53
N LEU A 345 2.48 -27.32 14.42
CA LEU A 345 1.25 -27.12 13.65
C LEU A 345 0.71 -28.41 13.02
N ARG A 346 1.55 -29.41 12.77
CA ARG A 346 1.11 -30.76 12.35
C ARG A 346 0.71 -31.67 13.50
N GLY A 347 0.80 -31.18 14.75
CA GLY A 347 0.53 -31.94 15.96
C GLY A 347 1.72 -32.73 16.50
N ASP A 348 2.94 -32.47 16.01
CA ASP A 348 4.16 -33.12 16.51
C ASP A 348 4.52 -32.54 17.91
N VAL A 349 4.87 -33.41 18.86
CA VAL A 349 5.39 -32.98 20.18
C VAL A 349 6.89 -32.75 20.08
N ILE A 350 7.30 -31.49 20.15
CA ILE A 350 8.70 -31.09 20.08
C ILE A 350 9.28 -31.01 21.48
N THR A 351 10.25 -31.89 21.79
CA THR A 351 10.92 -31.90 23.10
C THR A 351 12.27 -31.20 23.07
N GLN A 352 12.99 -31.31 21.96
CA GLN A 352 14.24 -30.63 21.68
C GLN A 352 14.37 -30.41 20.18
N SER A 353 14.82 -29.21 19.80
CA SER A 353 15.12 -28.87 18.42
C SER A 353 16.62 -28.63 18.27
N PHE A 354 17.16 -29.10 17.16
CA PHE A 354 18.55 -28.88 16.78
C PHE A 354 18.59 -28.19 15.43
N THR A 355 19.51 -27.26 15.29
CA THR A 355 19.80 -26.62 14.00
C THR A 355 20.40 -27.63 13.03
N ARG A 356 20.43 -27.27 11.73
CA ARG A 356 20.96 -28.13 10.67
C ARG A 356 22.45 -28.44 10.81
N ASP A 357 23.23 -27.56 11.44
CA ASP A 357 24.62 -27.77 11.84
C ASP A 357 24.77 -28.47 13.21
N ASN A 358 23.66 -29.05 13.72
CA ASN A 358 23.61 -29.87 14.92
C ASN A 358 23.96 -29.11 16.23
N GLN A 359 23.65 -27.82 16.29
CA GLN A 359 23.70 -26.99 17.50
C GLN A 359 22.32 -26.93 18.18
N PRO A 360 22.24 -26.54 19.47
CA PRO A 360 20.96 -26.25 20.12
C PRO A 360 20.20 -25.13 19.41
N CYS A 361 18.90 -25.32 19.25
CA CYS A 361 18.01 -24.36 18.61
C CYS A 361 17.40 -23.39 19.61
N PHE A 362 18.17 -22.37 19.99
CA PHE A 362 17.74 -21.35 20.95
C PHE A 362 16.55 -20.51 20.47
N ALA A 363 16.39 -20.31 19.16
CA ALA A 363 15.21 -19.61 18.65
C ALA A 363 13.92 -20.39 18.92
N ALA A 364 13.95 -21.72 18.87
CA ALA A 364 12.77 -22.53 19.19
C ALA A 364 12.36 -22.45 20.67
N ASP A 365 13.24 -22.02 21.59
CA ASP A 365 12.90 -21.84 23.01
C ASP A 365 11.87 -20.70 23.23
N PHE A 366 11.65 -19.84 22.24
CA PHE A 366 10.64 -18.78 22.27
C PHE A 366 9.29 -19.18 21.65
N LEU A 367 9.20 -20.41 21.10
CA LEU A 367 7.94 -20.98 20.62
C LEU A 367 7.07 -21.43 21.81
N PRO A 368 5.75 -21.59 21.63
CA PRO A 368 4.90 -22.12 22.69
C PRO A 368 5.27 -23.56 23.04
N ASP A 369 5.23 -23.90 24.34
CA ASP A 369 5.55 -25.25 24.83
C ASP A 369 4.47 -26.29 24.45
N GLU A 370 3.21 -25.87 24.36
CA GLU A 370 2.07 -26.74 24.08
C GLU A 370 1.73 -26.76 22.58
N PRO A 371 1.35 -27.92 22.01
CA PRO A 371 0.88 -28.01 20.63
C PRO A 371 -0.33 -27.10 20.40
N ILE A 372 -0.35 -26.43 19.25
CA ILE A 372 -1.51 -25.64 18.82
C ILE A 372 -2.45 -26.59 18.08
N GLU A 373 -3.65 -26.80 18.61
CA GLU A 373 -4.70 -27.52 17.87
C GLU A 373 -5.14 -26.66 16.69
N ILE A 374 -4.70 -27.02 15.48
CA ILE A 374 -5.17 -26.44 14.23
C ILE A 374 -5.90 -27.49 13.38
N GLY A 375 -6.74 -27.04 12.46
CA GLY A 375 -7.56 -27.94 11.63
C GLY A 375 -6.73 -28.79 10.64
N ASP A 376 -7.41 -29.56 9.78
CA ASP A 376 -6.81 -30.62 8.96
C ASP A 376 -5.78 -30.19 7.88
N THR A 377 -5.61 -28.89 7.64
CA THR A 377 -4.75 -28.34 6.57
C THR A 377 -3.72 -27.35 7.09
N PRO A 378 -2.74 -27.79 7.90
CA PRO A 378 -1.67 -26.93 8.40
C PRO A 378 -0.81 -26.38 7.26
N PRO A 379 -0.15 -25.22 7.44
CA PRO A 379 0.93 -24.83 6.54
C PRO A 379 2.06 -25.87 6.57
N ASP A 380 2.75 -26.04 5.44
CA ASP A 380 3.85 -27.01 5.29
C ASP A 380 5.15 -26.37 4.75
N SER A 381 5.12 -25.07 4.50
CA SER A 381 6.23 -24.28 3.98
C SER A 381 6.23 -22.89 4.58
N GLY A 382 7.40 -22.23 4.55
CA GLY A 382 7.51 -20.85 4.99
C GLY A 382 8.72 -20.13 4.37
N ILE A 383 8.62 -18.81 4.37
CA ILE A 383 9.63 -17.88 3.87
C ILE A 383 10.00 -16.94 5.01
N ILE A 384 11.29 -16.70 5.20
CA ILE A 384 11.80 -15.76 6.20
C ILE A 384 12.82 -14.84 5.54
N VAL A 385 12.70 -13.54 5.78
CA VAL A 385 13.71 -12.56 5.41
C VAL A 385 13.99 -11.67 6.61
N VAL A 386 15.27 -11.53 6.96
CA VAL A 386 15.74 -10.62 8.01
C VAL A 386 16.70 -9.61 7.41
N ILE A 387 16.39 -8.32 7.57
CA ILE A 387 17.21 -7.20 7.06
C ILE A 387 17.65 -6.31 8.21
N ARG A 388 18.90 -5.87 8.17
CA ARG A 388 19.42 -4.76 8.97
C ARG A 388 19.13 -3.46 8.20
N PRO A 389 18.13 -2.66 8.59
CA PRO A 389 17.68 -1.55 7.76
C PRO A 389 18.76 -0.44 7.66
N GLU A 390 19.56 -0.20 8.72
CA GLU A 390 20.64 0.81 8.75
C GLU A 390 21.69 0.64 7.64
N THR A 391 21.93 -0.60 7.20
CA THR A 391 22.89 -0.94 6.15
C THR A 391 22.22 -1.53 4.90
N GLY A 392 20.93 -1.88 4.97
CA GLY A 392 20.23 -2.62 3.91
C GLY A 392 20.68 -4.08 3.77
N GLU A 393 21.51 -4.59 4.69
CA GLU A 393 22.08 -5.93 4.61
C GLU A 393 21.06 -7.02 4.94
N ILE A 394 20.98 -8.04 4.08
CA ILE A 394 20.20 -9.24 4.30
C ILE A 394 20.97 -10.15 5.26
N MET A 395 20.48 -10.30 6.48
CA MET A 395 21.13 -11.12 7.50
C MET A 395 20.74 -12.60 7.39
N ALA A 396 19.50 -12.89 6.99
CA ALA A 396 19.02 -14.24 6.75
C ALA A 396 17.92 -14.25 5.68
N MET A 397 17.90 -15.30 4.86
CA MET A 397 16.89 -15.54 3.83
C MET A 397 16.64 -17.04 3.73
N ILE A 398 15.40 -17.47 3.99
CA ILE A 398 14.95 -18.87 3.99
C ILE A 398 13.70 -18.98 3.12
N GLY A 399 13.61 -20.06 2.34
CA GLY A 399 12.50 -20.27 1.41
C GLY A 399 12.58 -19.33 0.21
N ASN A 400 11.65 -19.50 -0.72
CA ASN A 400 11.64 -18.81 -1.99
C ASN A 400 11.27 -17.31 -1.83
N ALA A 401 12.22 -16.51 -1.37
CA ALA A 401 12.00 -15.14 -0.91
C ALA A 401 12.06 -14.09 -2.02
N THR A 402 12.71 -14.40 -3.14
CA THR A 402 12.94 -13.47 -4.26
C THR A 402 11.84 -13.56 -5.33
N GLU A 403 11.13 -14.68 -5.43
CA GLU A 403 10.03 -14.82 -6.37
C GLU A 403 8.79 -14.03 -5.95
N ALA A 404 8.17 -13.38 -6.93
CA ALA A 404 6.88 -12.72 -6.78
C ALA A 404 5.74 -13.72 -6.95
N ASN A 405 5.50 -14.56 -5.93
CA ASN A 405 4.51 -15.64 -6.01
C ASN A 405 3.59 -15.73 -4.77
N ARG A 406 3.60 -14.71 -3.90
CA ARG A 406 2.79 -14.64 -2.68
C ARG A 406 1.83 -13.47 -2.74
N GLN A 407 0.57 -13.63 -2.34
CA GLN A 407 -0.37 -12.51 -2.28
C GLN A 407 -0.09 -11.66 -1.03
N PRO A 408 0.06 -10.31 -1.13
CA PRO A 408 0.53 -9.47 -0.02
C PRO A 408 -0.48 -9.29 1.12
N GLY A 409 -1.79 -9.34 0.83
CA GLY A 409 -2.86 -9.16 1.80
C GLY A 409 -2.66 -7.93 2.69
N VAL A 410 -2.76 -8.15 4.02
CA VAL A 410 -2.66 -7.09 5.02
C VAL A 410 -1.32 -6.35 5.01
N VAL A 411 -0.23 -6.96 4.51
CA VAL A 411 1.08 -6.28 4.51
C VAL A 411 1.17 -5.14 3.50
N LEU A 412 0.19 -5.00 2.61
CA LEU A 412 0.06 -3.85 1.72
C LEU A 412 -0.71 -2.68 2.38
N HIS A 413 -1.52 -2.95 3.41
CA HIS A 413 -2.39 -1.94 4.03
C HIS A 413 -1.61 -0.73 4.58
N PRO A 414 -0.44 -0.86 5.23
CA PRO A 414 0.31 0.30 5.71
C PRO A 414 0.69 1.28 4.60
N PHE A 415 1.00 0.79 3.41
CA PHE A 415 1.30 1.64 2.25
C PHE A 415 0.03 2.30 1.69
N ALA A 416 -1.12 1.62 1.74
CA ALA A 416 -2.42 2.19 1.40
C ALA A 416 -2.91 3.26 2.40
N TYR A 417 -2.57 3.16 3.69
CA TYR A 417 -2.85 4.24 4.64
C TYR A 417 -1.83 5.38 4.53
N LEU A 418 -0.58 5.07 4.17
CA LEU A 418 0.45 6.06 3.89
C LEU A 418 0.05 6.99 2.73
N THR A 419 -0.57 6.48 1.66
CA THR A 419 -1.13 7.34 0.59
C THR A 419 -2.15 8.34 1.14
N GLY A 420 -3.01 7.92 2.07
CA GLY A 420 -3.98 8.79 2.72
C GLY A 420 -3.34 9.88 3.59
N PHE A 421 -2.23 9.57 4.27
CA PHE A 421 -1.47 10.59 5.00
C PHE A 421 -0.80 11.59 4.06
N LEU A 422 -0.34 11.14 2.89
CA LEU A 422 0.24 12.00 1.86
C LEU A 422 -0.78 12.93 1.20
N SER A 423 -2.03 12.49 1.01
CA SER A 423 -3.10 13.34 0.47
C SER A 423 -3.55 14.41 1.45
N THR A 424 -3.19 14.29 2.74
CA THR A 424 -3.63 15.13 3.87
C THR A 424 -5.11 15.03 4.24
N ASP A 425 -5.88 14.18 3.54
CA ASP A 425 -7.29 13.94 3.81
C ASP A 425 -7.51 12.97 4.98
N TYR A 426 -6.49 12.13 5.27
CA TYR A 426 -6.55 11.12 6.31
C TYR A 426 -5.53 11.40 7.41
N THR A 427 -5.93 11.06 8.64
CA THR A 427 -5.13 11.14 9.84
C THR A 427 -5.32 9.84 10.64
N PRO A 428 -4.44 9.51 11.60
CA PRO A 428 -4.66 8.37 12.49
C PRO A 428 -6.01 8.40 13.22
N ALA A 429 -6.58 9.60 13.43
CA ALA A 429 -7.88 9.80 14.06
C ALA A 429 -9.07 9.58 13.12
N THR A 430 -8.89 9.66 11.79
CA THR A 430 -10.00 9.70 10.83
C THR A 430 -10.95 8.52 11.04
N MET A 431 -12.25 8.80 11.20
CA MET A 431 -13.26 7.77 11.33
C MET A 431 -13.46 7.04 9.99
N LEU A 432 -13.27 5.73 10.00
CA LEU A 432 -13.52 4.82 8.89
C LEU A 432 -14.67 3.87 9.25
N LEU A 433 -15.23 3.20 8.24
CA LEU A 433 -16.42 2.38 8.40
C LEU A 433 -16.14 0.92 8.03
N ASP A 434 -16.08 0.06 9.05
CA ASP A 434 -16.03 -1.39 8.90
C ASP A 434 -17.44 -1.97 8.89
N ILE A 435 -18.15 -1.79 7.76
CA ILE A 435 -19.51 -2.27 7.52
C ILE A 435 -19.61 -2.91 6.13
N PRO A 436 -20.59 -3.82 5.88
CA PRO A 436 -20.81 -4.39 4.56
C PRO A 436 -21.21 -3.29 3.56
N ARG A 437 -20.39 -3.05 2.53
CA ARG A 437 -20.67 -2.02 1.52
C ARG A 437 -20.13 -2.42 0.14
N PRO A 438 -20.87 -2.16 -0.95
CA PRO A 438 -20.37 -2.35 -2.29
C PRO A 438 -19.47 -1.19 -2.75
N PHE A 439 -18.41 -1.54 -3.46
CA PHE A 439 -17.50 -0.67 -4.19
C PHE A 439 -17.50 -1.04 -5.69
N PRO A 440 -17.04 -0.16 -6.58
CA PRO A 440 -16.84 -0.51 -7.99
C PRO A 440 -15.87 -1.70 -8.13
N GLY A 441 -16.25 -2.70 -8.94
CA GLY A 441 -15.40 -3.86 -9.25
C GLY A 441 -14.52 -3.68 -10.49
N ALA A 442 -13.79 -4.74 -10.85
CA ALA A 442 -12.85 -4.79 -11.99
C ALA A 442 -13.42 -4.36 -13.35
N GLN A 443 -14.73 -4.52 -13.54
CA GLN A 443 -15.43 -4.21 -14.78
C GLN A 443 -16.63 -3.34 -14.48
N GLU A 444 -16.97 -2.46 -15.43
CA GLU A 444 -18.14 -1.60 -15.33
C GLU A 444 -19.40 -2.43 -15.09
N GLY A 445 -20.12 -2.13 -13.99
CA GLY A 445 -21.33 -2.84 -13.58
C GLY A 445 -21.13 -4.00 -12.60
N LEU A 446 -19.89 -4.41 -12.29
CA LEU A 446 -19.61 -5.34 -11.20
C LEU A 446 -19.41 -4.60 -9.87
N LEU A 447 -19.90 -5.20 -8.78
CA LEU A 447 -19.72 -4.68 -7.42
C LEU A 447 -18.74 -5.57 -6.66
N TYR A 448 -17.85 -4.93 -5.92
CA TYR A 448 -16.89 -5.54 -5.03
C TYR A 448 -17.31 -5.27 -3.57
N ILE A 449 -17.50 -6.32 -2.76
CA ILE A 449 -17.91 -6.20 -1.35
C ILE A 449 -16.80 -6.83 -0.50
N PRO A 450 -15.91 -6.02 0.09
CA PRO A 450 -14.81 -6.53 0.90
C PRO A 450 -15.33 -7.16 2.20
N ASN A 451 -14.64 -8.19 2.67
CA ASN A 451 -14.94 -8.85 3.95
C ASN A 451 -13.67 -8.96 4.79
N ASN A 452 -13.83 -8.84 6.11
CA ASN A 452 -12.76 -9.21 7.03
C ASN A 452 -12.59 -10.73 7.04
N VAL A 453 -11.37 -11.17 7.31
CA VAL A 453 -11.02 -12.60 7.36
C VAL A 453 -11.79 -13.34 8.46
N ASP A 454 -12.12 -12.66 9.56
CA ASP A 454 -12.97 -13.21 10.63
C ASP A 454 -14.48 -13.16 10.32
N GLY A 455 -14.87 -12.57 9.19
CA GLY A 455 -16.26 -12.38 8.77
C GLY A 455 -17.05 -11.40 9.64
N GLN A 456 -16.41 -10.67 10.55
CA GLN A 456 -17.08 -9.74 11.46
C GLN A 456 -16.89 -8.30 11.01
N PHE A 457 -17.92 -7.49 11.20
CA PHE A 457 -17.90 -6.05 10.97
C PHE A 457 -17.97 -5.33 12.31
N ARG A 458 -17.23 -4.24 12.47
CA ARG A 458 -17.09 -3.50 13.74
C ARG A 458 -17.77 -2.14 13.74
N GLY A 459 -18.30 -1.69 12.60
CA GLY A 459 -18.98 -0.40 12.49
C GLY A 459 -18.00 0.75 12.30
N PRO A 460 -18.33 1.95 12.81
CA PRO A 460 -17.41 3.09 12.84
C PRO A 460 -16.24 2.88 13.81
N LEU A 461 -15.01 3.14 13.36
CA LEU A 461 -13.79 3.11 14.17
C LEU A 461 -12.71 4.05 13.61
N SER A 462 -11.64 4.27 14.36
CA SER A 462 -10.54 5.13 13.89
C SER A 462 -9.64 4.43 12.85
N LEU A 463 -9.00 5.20 11.95
CA LEU A 463 -8.01 4.68 11.00
C LEU A 463 -6.90 3.92 11.71
N ARG A 464 -6.44 4.40 12.86
CA ARG A 464 -5.49 3.68 13.72
C ARG A 464 -5.97 2.27 14.04
N GLU A 465 -7.20 2.13 14.53
CA GLU A 465 -7.77 0.83 14.88
C GLU A 465 -7.87 -0.07 13.65
N ALA A 466 -8.31 0.48 12.51
CA ALA A 466 -8.45 -0.27 11.27
C ALA A 466 -7.11 -0.81 10.77
N MET A 467 -6.09 0.05 10.73
CA MET A 467 -4.75 -0.28 10.27
C MET A 467 -4.03 -1.24 11.22
N ASN A 468 -4.14 -1.03 12.54
CA ASN A 468 -3.49 -1.88 13.53
C ASN A 468 -4.08 -3.30 13.52
N ALA A 469 -5.38 -3.43 13.26
CA ALA A 469 -6.08 -4.70 13.14
C ALA A 469 -6.06 -5.31 11.73
N GLY A 470 -5.52 -4.62 10.72
CA GLY A 470 -5.48 -5.09 9.32
C GLY A 470 -6.87 -5.30 8.71
N LEU A 471 -7.84 -4.42 9.02
CA LEU A 471 -9.22 -4.57 8.56
C LEU A 471 -9.39 -4.17 7.09
N GLN A 472 -10.12 -5.00 6.36
CA GLN A 472 -10.21 -4.95 4.91
C GLN A 472 -11.21 -3.90 4.39
N PRO A 473 -12.46 -3.79 4.88
CA PRO A 473 -13.39 -2.78 4.39
C PRO A 473 -12.91 -1.32 4.59
N PRO A 474 -12.32 -0.94 5.73
CA PRO A 474 -11.78 0.41 5.92
C PRO A 474 -10.64 0.77 4.94
N VAL A 475 -9.70 -0.13 4.67
CA VAL A 475 -8.61 0.16 3.71
C VAL A 475 -9.15 0.27 2.29
N THR A 476 -10.12 -0.58 1.91
CA THR A 476 -10.81 -0.48 0.62
C THR A 476 -11.50 0.87 0.46
N GLN A 477 -12.12 1.41 1.53
CA GLN A 477 -12.70 2.75 1.52
C GLN A 477 -11.65 3.82 1.18
N VAL A 478 -10.47 3.77 1.82
CA VAL A 478 -9.38 4.74 1.58
C VAL A 478 -8.87 4.63 0.13
N VAL A 479 -8.58 3.42 -0.34
CA VAL A 479 -8.02 3.19 -1.67
C VAL A 479 -9.03 3.49 -2.78
N ASN A 480 -10.31 3.23 -2.56
CA ASN A 480 -11.37 3.61 -3.51
C ASN A 480 -11.46 5.13 -3.69
N THR A 481 -11.21 5.91 -2.64
CA THR A 481 -11.23 7.37 -2.71
C THR A 481 -9.97 7.93 -3.39
N LEU A 482 -8.80 7.39 -3.07
CA LEU A 482 -7.51 7.92 -3.57
C LEU A 482 -7.13 7.37 -4.96
N GLY A 483 -7.57 6.15 -5.27
CA GLY A 483 -7.16 5.40 -6.46
C GLY A 483 -6.02 4.42 -6.16
N ILE A 484 -6.10 3.24 -6.78
CA ILE A 484 -5.12 2.16 -6.59
C ILE A 484 -3.72 2.51 -7.12
N ASN A 485 -3.64 3.36 -8.14
CA ASN A 485 -2.36 3.74 -8.75
C ASN A 485 -1.46 4.51 -7.78
N GLU A 486 -2.01 5.36 -6.92
CA GLU A 486 -1.24 6.07 -5.89
C GLU A 486 -0.61 5.08 -4.89
N VAL A 487 -1.31 3.99 -4.58
CA VAL A 487 -0.78 2.92 -3.72
C VAL A 487 0.37 2.19 -4.41
N LEU A 488 0.23 1.91 -5.71
CA LEU A 488 1.28 1.27 -6.52
C LEU A 488 2.51 2.17 -6.66
N ASP A 489 2.34 3.46 -6.93
CA ASP A 489 3.43 4.42 -7.06
C ASP A 489 4.27 4.51 -5.77
N ILE A 490 3.60 4.50 -4.61
CA ILE A 490 4.29 4.40 -3.33
C ILE A 490 4.97 3.05 -3.19
N ALA A 491 4.26 1.95 -3.42
CA ALA A 491 4.77 0.60 -3.29
C ALA A 491 6.05 0.41 -4.11
N HIS A 492 6.06 0.83 -5.38
CA HIS A 492 7.21 0.78 -6.28
C HIS A 492 8.38 1.63 -5.77
N ARG A 493 8.11 2.84 -5.28
CA ARG A 493 9.12 3.76 -4.74
C ARG A 493 9.80 3.23 -3.48
N VAL A 494 9.02 2.64 -2.56
CA VAL A 494 9.56 2.12 -1.29
C VAL A 494 10.22 0.76 -1.43
N GLY A 495 9.94 0.04 -2.52
CA GLY A 495 10.71 -1.13 -2.91
C GLY A 495 9.92 -2.38 -3.26
N ILE A 496 8.63 -2.29 -3.58
CA ILE A 496 7.83 -3.43 -4.04
C ILE A 496 7.86 -3.47 -5.56
N ASN A 497 8.89 -4.09 -6.14
CA ASN A 497 9.09 -4.15 -7.59
C ASN A 497 8.20 -5.18 -8.28
N SER A 498 7.69 -6.16 -7.55
CA SER A 498 6.90 -7.28 -8.05
C SER A 498 5.53 -6.91 -8.61
N LEU A 499 4.91 -5.81 -8.18
CA LEU A 499 3.55 -5.41 -8.56
C LEU A 499 3.52 -4.67 -9.91
N ARG A 500 3.84 -5.37 -11.00
CA ARG A 500 4.07 -4.78 -12.34
C ARG A 500 2.86 -4.84 -13.29
N GLY A 501 1.76 -5.48 -12.87
CA GLY A 501 0.56 -5.60 -13.70
C GLY A 501 -0.06 -4.24 -14.02
N SER A 502 -0.62 -4.11 -15.23
CA SER A 502 -1.29 -2.87 -15.67
C SER A 502 -2.77 -2.76 -15.28
N ASN A 503 -3.35 -3.84 -14.74
CA ASN A 503 -4.80 -3.97 -14.54
C ASN A 503 -5.17 -4.26 -13.08
N TYR A 504 -4.44 -3.68 -12.12
CA TYR A 504 -4.81 -3.79 -10.72
C TYR A 504 -6.04 -2.94 -10.41
N ASP A 505 -6.91 -3.48 -9.57
CA ASP A 505 -8.09 -2.83 -9.04
C ASP A 505 -8.13 -3.00 -7.50
N LEU A 506 -9.26 -2.71 -6.87
CA LEU A 506 -9.42 -2.86 -5.43
C LEU A 506 -9.20 -4.30 -4.91
N SER A 507 -9.31 -5.32 -5.77
CA SER A 507 -9.05 -6.71 -5.39
C SER A 507 -7.58 -6.99 -5.05
N LEU A 508 -6.65 -6.09 -5.41
CA LEU A 508 -5.23 -6.18 -5.03
C LEU A 508 -5.06 -6.28 -3.51
N LEU A 509 -5.98 -5.68 -2.74
CA LEU A 509 -5.93 -5.67 -1.29
C LEU A 509 -6.38 -7.01 -0.66
N GLU A 510 -7.07 -7.88 -1.40
CA GLU A 510 -7.63 -9.13 -0.87
C GLU A 510 -7.09 -10.41 -1.50
N GLY A 511 -6.78 -10.39 -2.80
CA GLY A 511 -6.56 -11.65 -3.52
C GLY A 511 -5.93 -11.57 -4.91
N SER A 512 -5.63 -10.39 -5.45
CA SER A 512 -4.84 -10.26 -6.68
C SER A 512 -3.46 -9.66 -6.41
N GLY A 513 -2.55 -9.80 -7.38
CA GLY A 513 -1.16 -9.37 -7.28
C GLY A 513 -0.28 -10.30 -6.46
N GLU A 514 0.97 -10.42 -6.87
CA GLU A 514 1.95 -11.27 -6.20
C GLU A 514 3.20 -10.45 -5.86
N VAL A 515 3.76 -10.71 -4.69
CA VAL A 515 4.93 -10.04 -4.14
C VAL A 515 5.99 -11.03 -3.72
N SER A 516 7.24 -10.58 -3.75
CA SER A 516 8.36 -11.31 -3.14
C SER A 516 8.47 -10.91 -1.66
N ALA A 517 8.82 -11.87 -0.80
CA ALA A 517 9.03 -11.58 0.61
C ALA A 517 10.22 -10.64 0.83
N LEU A 518 11.22 -10.69 -0.05
CA LEU A 518 12.36 -9.77 -0.05
C LEU A 518 11.93 -8.33 -0.34
N ASP A 519 11.04 -8.11 -1.31
CA ASP A 519 10.49 -6.79 -1.63
C ASP A 519 9.72 -6.22 -0.44
N ILE A 520 8.90 -7.04 0.22
CA ILE A 520 8.19 -6.63 1.44
C ILE A 520 9.20 -6.28 2.55
N ALA A 521 10.19 -7.12 2.82
CA ALA A 521 11.19 -6.86 3.86
C ALA A 521 11.96 -5.56 3.59
N TYR A 522 12.34 -5.33 2.33
CA TYR A 522 13.04 -4.13 1.92
C TYR A 522 12.15 -2.89 2.03
N ALA A 523 10.90 -2.96 1.58
CA ALA A 523 9.94 -1.86 1.68
C ALA A 523 9.68 -1.45 3.14
N TYR A 524 9.54 -2.40 4.06
CA TYR A 524 9.36 -2.10 5.49
C TYR A 524 10.62 -1.53 6.16
N SER A 525 11.81 -1.68 5.55
CA SER A 525 13.01 -0.97 6.01
C SER A 525 12.86 0.55 5.91
N SER A 526 12.02 1.05 4.98
CA SER A 526 11.69 2.47 4.90
C SER A 526 10.98 2.99 6.16
N PHE A 527 10.08 2.20 6.74
CA PHE A 527 9.41 2.55 7.99
C PHE A 527 10.37 2.45 9.19
N ALA A 528 11.17 1.38 9.24
CA ALA A 528 12.18 1.20 10.28
C ALA A 528 13.15 2.38 10.38
N LEU A 529 13.55 2.95 9.24
CA LEU A 529 14.45 4.10 9.14
C LEU A 529 13.77 5.45 8.92
N MET A 530 12.51 5.61 9.35
CA MET A 530 11.85 6.92 9.34
C MET A 530 11.85 7.58 7.96
N GLY A 531 11.55 6.80 6.93
CA GLY A 531 11.39 7.25 5.54
C GLY A 531 12.63 7.18 4.66
N GLN A 532 13.70 6.50 5.12
CA GLN A 532 14.93 6.28 4.36
C GLN A 532 15.13 4.80 4.05
N ILE A 533 15.80 4.49 2.95
CA ILE A 533 16.30 3.14 2.64
C ILE A 533 17.82 3.20 2.42
N ASN A 534 18.50 2.10 2.70
CA ASN A 534 19.90 1.88 2.33
C ASN A 534 19.99 0.66 1.42
N GLY A 535 21.06 0.55 0.64
CA GLY A 535 21.24 -0.59 -0.24
C GLY A 535 22.43 -0.42 -1.17
N LEU A 536 22.38 -1.14 -2.29
CA LEU A 536 23.23 -0.89 -3.45
C LEU A 536 22.40 -0.22 -4.53
N ARG A 537 22.97 0.81 -5.16
CA ARG A 537 22.34 1.46 -6.30
C ARG A 537 22.23 0.49 -7.49
N VAL A 538 21.04 0.42 -8.06
CA VAL A 538 20.72 -0.37 -9.26
C VAL A 538 19.98 0.49 -10.27
N GLU A 539 20.00 0.10 -11.55
CA GLU A 539 19.16 0.74 -12.55
C GLU A 539 17.69 0.35 -12.31
N PRO A 540 16.77 1.33 -12.16
CA PRO A 540 15.36 1.02 -11.96
C PRO A 540 14.78 0.21 -13.11
N ILE A 541 13.93 -0.76 -12.78
CA ILE A 541 13.25 -1.59 -13.78
C ILE A 541 12.26 -0.79 -14.66
N ALA A 542 11.80 0.36 -14.17
CA ALA A 542 11.01 1.35 -14.87
C ALA A 542 11.02 2.68 -14.08
N GLU A 543 10.53 3.75 -14.69
CA GLU A 543 10.36 5.04 -14.01
C GLU A 543 9.41 4.90 -12.80
N GLY A 544 9.79 5.48 -11.66
CA GLY A 544 9.02 5.42 -10.41
C GLY A 544 9.34 4.24 -9.49
N PHE A 545 10.06 3.23 -9.98
CA PHE A 545 10.51 2.09 -9.18
C PHE A 545 11.78 2.39 -8.39
N ARG A 546 12.03 1.61 -7.34
CA ARG A 546 13.23 1.73 -6.52
C ARG A 546 14.50 1.67 -7.37
N ASP A 547 15.48 2.48 -6.98
CA ASP A 547 16.82 2.57 -7.57
C ASP A 547 17.89 1.99 -6.64
N HIS A 548 17.47 1.31 -5.57
CA HIS A 548 18.35 0.62 -4.63
C HIS A 548 17.79 -0.78 -4.30
N ASP A 549 18.71 -1.73 -4.14
CA ASP A 549 18.41 -3.10 -3.73
C ASP A 549 19.07 -3.43 -2.38
N PRO A 550 18.51 -4.39 -1.62
CA PRO A 550 19.11 -4.87 -0.38
C PRO A 550 20.47 -5.55 -0.64
N VAL A 551 21.35 -5.50 0.34
CA VAL A 551 22.76 -5.92 0.21
C VAL A 551 22.94 -7.36 0.65
N ALA A 552 23.51 -8.19 -0.21
CA ALA A 552 23.93 -9.56 0.07
C ALA A 552 25.46 -9.73 0.04
N ILE A 553 26.20 -8.83 -0.63
CA ILE A 553 27.66 -8.88 -0.73
C ILE A 553 28.31 -7.80 0.14
N ARG A 554 29.26 -8.20 0.99
CA ARG A 554 30.10 -7.27 1.75
C ARG A 554 31.43 -6.98 1.08
N ARG A 555 32.05 -7.98 0.44
CA ARG A 555 33.41 -7.84 -0.09
C ARG A 555 33.70 -8.86 -1.17
N ILE A 556 34.40 -8.43 -2.21
CA ILE A 556 34.88 -9.27 -3.32
C ILE A 556 36.39 -9.12 -3.43
N GLU A 557 37.11 -10.23 -3.36
CA GLU A 557 38.56 -10.31 -3.53
C GLU A 557 38.91 -11.15 -4.76
N ASP A 558 39.95 -10.73 -5.48
CA ASP A 558 40.53 -11.54 -6.55
C ASP A 558 41.31 -12.75 -5.98
N ALA A 559 41.77 -13.63 -6.85
CA ALA A 559 42.50 -14.82 -6.45
C ALA A 559 43.87 -14.55 -5.80
N ASN A 560 44.40 -13.32 -5.91
CA ASN A 560 45.63 -12.87 -5.26
C ASN A 560 45.37 -12.23 -3.88
N GLY A 561 44.11 -12.07 -3.49
CA GLY A 561 43.69 -11.40 -2.26
C GLY A 561 43.61 -9.88 -2.37
N ASN A 562 43.61 -9.31 -3.57
CA ASN A 562 43.34 -7.89 -3.77
C ASN A 562 41.83 -7.65 -3.68
N VAL A 563 41.43 -6.61 -2.95
CA VAL A 563 40.03 -6.20 -2.84
C VAL A 563 39.61 -5.54 -4.14
N LEU A 564 38.67 -6.15 -4.86
CA LEU A 564 38.04 -5.57 -6.04
C LEU A 564 36.91 -4.63 -5.64
N TRP A 565 36.17 -4.98 -4.58
CA TRP A 565 35.03 -4.19 -4.09
C TRP A 565 34.74 -4.48 -2.61
N GLU A 566 34.25 -3.48 -1.87
CA GLU A 566 33.90 -3.58 -0.46
C GLU A 566 32.73 -2.64 -0.09
N TYR A 567 31.76 -3.16 0.67
CA TYR A 567 30.63 -2.43 1.24
C TYR A 567 31.01 -1.86 2.61
N ASP A 568 31.61 -0.69 2.61
CA ASP A 568 32.05 -0.01 3.82
C ASP A 568 31.06 1.09 4.28
N ASN A 569 31.40 1.77 5.38
CA ASN A 569 30.58 2.88 5.90
C ASN A 569 30.41 4.03 4.89
N ALA A 570 31.38 4.22 3.98
CA ALA A 570 31.26 5.23 2.94
C ALA A 570 30.20 4.81 1.91
N GLN A 571 30.17 3.54 1.50
CA GLN A 571 29.11 2.98 0.66
C GLN A 571 27.75 3.08 1.34
N VAL A 572 27.62 2.71 2.61
CA VAL A 572 26.35 2.85 3.35
C VAL A 572 25.86 4.30 3.34
N THR A 573 26.77 5.26 3.60
CA THR A 573 26.40 6.68 3.62
C THR A 573 26.02 7.21 2.24
N LEU A 574 26.70 6.77 1.18
CA LEU A 574 26.45 7.20 -0.20
C LEU A 574 25.15 6.64 -0.77
N ASN A 575 24.75 5.43 -0.35
CA ASN A 575 23.56 4.74 -0.85
C ASN A 575 22.35 4.89 0.08
N ARG A 576 22.37 5.86 0.99
CA ARG A 576 21.23 6.20 1.84
C ARG A 576 20.33 7.19 1.10
N VAL A 577 19.10 6.79 0.78
CA VAL A 577 18.16 7.64 0.05
C VAL A 577 16.85 7.86 0.80
N PRO A 578 16.33 9.11 0.82
CA PRO A 578 15.01 9.38 1.35
C PRO A 578 13.93 8.97 0.34
N VAL A 579 12.97 8.15 0.77
CA VAL A 579 11.81 7.73 -0.03
C VAL A 579 10.50 8.37 0.43
N MET A 580 10.43 8.82 1.68
CA MET A 580 9.33 9.60 2.25
C MET A 580 9.81 10.50 3.39
N GLU A 581 8.98 11.47 3.76
CA GLU A 581 9.27 12.36 4.89
C GLU A 581 9.17 11.63 6.24
N PRO A 582 10.11 11.85 7.19
CA PRO A 582 10.11 11.17 8.48
C PRO A 582 8.81 11.23 9.30
N PRO A 583 8.05 12.35 9.33
CA PRO A 583 6.77 12.42 10.02
C PRO A 583 5.72 11.43 9.50
N LEU A 584 5.75 11.08 8.21
CA LEU A 584 4.81 10.12 7.63
C LEU A 584 5.11 8.70 8.10
N ALA A 585 6.39 8.31 8.03
CA ALA A 585 6.84 7.03 8.57
C ALA A 585 6.57 6.93 10.08
N TYR A 586 6.72 8.03 10.83
CA TYR A 586 6.39 8.08 12.25
C TYR A 586 4.92 7.79 12.53
N LEU A 587 3.97 8.30 11.73
CA LEU A 587 2.55 7.98 11.90
C LEU A 587 2.29 6.49 11.78
N VAL A 588 2.85 5.85 10.75
CA VAL A 588 2.77 4.41 10.52
C VAL A 588 3.38 3.64 11.68
N ASN A 589 4.59 3.99 12.10
CA ASN A 589 5.29 3.35 13.22
C ASN A 589 4.47 3.47 14.51
N HIS A 590 3.95 4.66 14.82
CA HIS A 590 3.16 4.90 16.02
C HIS A 590 1.84 4.13 16.04
N ILE A 591 1.22 3.89 14.86
CA ILE A 591 0.04 3.02 14.74
C ILE A 591 0.43 1.56 14.93
N LEU A 592 1.44 1.08 14.21
CA LEU A 592 1.86 -0.33 14.23
C LEU A 592 2.61 -0.72 15.50
N SER A 593 3.07 0.22 16.32
CA SER A 593 3.64 -0.06 17.64
C SER A 593 2.62 0.00 18.78
N ASP A 594 1.39 0.43 18.51
CA ASP A 594 0.35 0.62 19.52
C ASP A 594 -0.23 -0.72 20.00
N ARG A 595 0.22 -1.14 21.19
CA ARG A 595 -0.26 -2.37 21.82
C ARG A 595 -1.68 -2.23 22.34
N THR A 596 -2.05 -1.06 22.84
CA THR A 596 -3.36 -0.84 23.48
C THR A 596 -4.49 -0.93 22.47
N THR A 597 -4.29 -0.36 21.28
CA THR A 597 -5.22 -0.52 20.16
C THR A 597 -5.31 -1.98 19.72
N ARG A 598 -4.18 -2.66 19.57
CA ARG A 598 -4.14 -4.06 19.11
C ARG A 598 -4.94 -5.00 20.00
N GLN A 599 -4.87 -4.78 21.32
CA GLN A 599 -5.57 -5.58 22.33
C GLN A 599 -7.09 -5.56 22.16
N LYS A 600 -7.67 -4.51 21.58
CA LYS A 600 -9.11 -4.44 21.32
C LYS A 600 -9.58 -5.49 20.32
N THR A 601 -8.71 -5.88 19.37
CA THR A 601 -9.03 -6.87 18.34
C THR A 601 -8.46 -8.25 18.66
N LEU A 602 -7.19 -8.34 19.08
CA LEU A 602 -6.49 -9.62 19.28
C LEU A 602 -6.50 -10.11 20.73
N GLY A 603 -7.03 -9.31 21.67
CA GLY A 603 -6.98 -9.60 23.10
C GLY A 603 -5.62 -9.27 23.76
N GLN A 604 -5.61 -9.25 25.09
CA GLN A 604 -4.40 -9.01 25.88
C GLN A 604 -3.45 -10.22 25.85
N GLY A 605 -2.14 -9.97 25.81
CA GLY A 605 -1.12 -11.03 25.82
C GLY A 605 -1.00 -11.80 24.50
N ASN A 606 -1.50 -11.23 23.39
CA ASN A 606 -1.38 -11.82 22.07
C ASN A 606 0.10 -11.98 21.64
N VAL A 607 0.37 -12.89 20.71
CA VAL A 607 1.72 -13.26 20.26
C VAL A 607 2.54 -12.08 19.70
N LEU A 608 1.89 -11.00 19.25
CA LEU A 608 2.56 -9.84 18.66
C LEU A 608 3.07 -8.84 19.72
N GLU A 609 2.62 -8.96 20.97
CA GLU A 609 3.02 -8.05 22.06
C GLU A 609 4.41 -8.37 22.60
N ARG A 610 5.38 -7.49 22.37
CA ARG A 610 6.74 -7.61 22.90
C ARG A 610 6.97 -6.72 24.11
N ASN A 611 8.07 -6.90 24.83
CA ASN A 611 8.41 -6.05 25.98
C ASN A 611 9.26 -4.83 25.59
N TYR A 612 9.63 -4.72 24.32
CA TYR A 612 10.39 -3.62 23.73
C TYR A 612 9.58 -2.98 22.58
N PRO A 613 9.87 -1.73 22.18
CA PRO A 613 9.17 -1.08 21.07
C PRO A 613 9.28 -1.90 19.80
N THR A 614 8.15 -2.26 19.19
CA THR A 614 8.10 -3.05 17.97
C THR A 614 6.86 -2.67 17.20
N ALA A 615 7.07 -2.24 15.95
CA ALA A 615 5.99 -2.06 15.00
C ALA A 615 5.73 -3.41 14.31
N VAL A 616 4.48 -3.83 14.22
CA VAL A 616 4.14 -5.14 13.66
C VAL A 616 2.76 -5.14 13.03
N ILE A 617 2.66 -5.80 11.88
CA ILE A 617 1.42 -6.14 11.21
C ILE A 617 1.42 -7.64 10.90
N SER A 618 0.28 -8.27 11.10
CA SER A 618 0.10 -9.71 10.88
C SER A 618 -1.30 -9.97 10.37
N GLY A 619 -1.45 -10.98 9.54
CA GLY A 619 -2.74 -11.40 9.03
C GLY A 619 -2.59 -12.52 8.02
N GLN A 620 -3.70 -12.87 7.40
CA GLN A 620 -3.71 -13.82 6.28
C GLN A 620 -4.61 -13.29 5.19
N THR A 621 -4.45 -13.86 3.99
CA THR A 621 -5.26 -13.53 2.83
C THR A 621 -6.66 -14.12 2.98
N LEU A 622 -7.66 -13.55 2.28
CA LEU A 622 -9.05 -13.97 2.42
C LEU A 622 -9.29 -15.43 1.98
N ASN A 623 -8.46 -15.93 1.05
CA ASN A 623 -8.44 -17.34 0.63
C ASN A 623 -7.61 -18.25 1.54
N HIS A 624 -7.06 -17.72 2.63
CA HIS A 624 -6.22 -18.41 3.63
C HIS A 624 -4.93 -19.03 3.09
N VAL A 625 -4.49 -18.68 1.88
CA VAL A 625 -3.31 -19.26 1.23
C VAL A 625 -2.01 -18.74 1.83
N ASP A 626 -1.94 -17.42 2.06
CA ASP A 626 -0.75 -16.76 2.55
C ASP A 626 -1.01 -16.15 3.94
N ASN A 627 -0.20 -16.54 4.91
CA ASN A 627 -0.22 -15.98 6.27
C ASN A 627 1.07 -15.22 6.52
N TRP A 628 0.96 -13.92 6.78
CA TRP A 628 2.09 -13.01 6.92
C TRP A 628 2.22 -12.47 8.33
N THR A 629 3.47 -12.28 8.75
CA THR A 629 3.83 -11.36 9.83
C THR A 629 5.05 -10.55 9.42
N VAL A 630 4.93 -9.24 9.51
CA VAL A 630 6.02 -8.30 9.29
C VAL A 630 6.16 -7.44 10.52
N GLY A 631 7.30 -7.50 11.16
CA GLY A 631 7.57 -6.68 12.33
C GLY A 631 9.01 -6.23 12.40
N TYR A 632 9.18 -5.04 12.95
CA TYR A 632 10.41 -4.29 12.85
C TYR A 632 10.62 -3.35 14.04
N THR A 633 11.89 -3.03 14.26
CA THR A 633 12.39 -1.99 15.17
C THR A 633 13.26 -1.03 14.35
N PRO A 634 13.85 0.02 14.94
CA PRO A 634 14.85 0.82 14.23
C PRO A 634 16.07 0.02 13.73
N TYR A 635 16.30 -1.20 14.25
CA TYR A 635 17.53 -1.95 14.05
C TYR A 635 17.38 -3.24 13.25
N ILE A 636 16.16 -3.80 13.15
CA ILE A 636 15.88 -5.07 12.47
C ILE A 636 14.50 -5.01 11.82
N VAL A 637 14.38 -5.56 10.61
CA VAL A 637 13.12 -5.91 9.96
C VAL A 637 13.08 -7.41 9.75
N THR A 638 12.00 -8.06 10.19
CA THR A 638 11.76 -9.49 9.99
C THR A 638 10.42 -9.70 9.31
N VAL A 639 10.44 -10.42 8.20
CA VAL A 639 9.27 -10.86 7.44
C VAL A 639 9.18 -12.38 7.54
N VAL A 640 7.99 -12.88 7.87
CA VAL A 640 7.66 -14.30 7.82
C VAL A 640 6.38 -14.49 7.02
N ASN A 641 6.39 -15.44 6.09
CA ASN A 641 5.20 -15.94 5.40
C ASN A 641 5.10 -17.45 5.62
N LEU A 642 3.93 -17.95 6.00
CA LEU A 642 3.61 -19.38 6.00
C LEU A 642 2.55 -19.67 4.95
N HIS A 643 2.71 -20.79 4.25
CA HIS A 643 1.81 -21.23 3.18
C HIS A 643 1.85 -22.76 2.99
N ARG A 644 1.06 -23.24 2.05
CA ARG A 644 1.14 -24.62 1.55
C ARG A 644 1.77 -24.66 0.17
N GLN A 645 2.65 -25.64 -0.06
CA GLN A 645 3.28 -25.82 -1.38
C GLN A 645 2.27 -26.15 -2.49
N ASP A 646 1.13 -26.73 -2.15
CA ASP A 646 0.05 -27.04 -3.09
C ASP A 646 -0.86 -25.85 -3.43
N GLY A 647 -0.57 -24.67 -2.87
CA GLY A 647 -1.31 -23.42 -3.10
C GLY A 647 -2.71 -23.39 -2.49
N ARG A 648 -3.08 -24.36 -1.63
CA ARG A 648 -4.38 -24.38 -0.96
C ARG A 648 -4.37 -23.57 0.33
N GLY A 649 -5.56 -23.10 0.73
CA GLY A 649 -5.75 -22.40 2.01
C GLY A 649 -5.37 -23.26 3.22
N THR A 650 -4.96 -22.58 4.29
CA THR A 650 -4.54 -23.16 5.57
C THR A 650 -5.69 -23.17 6.59
N SER A 651 -5.57 -24.01 7.62
CA SER A 651 -6.51 -24.13 8.74
C SER A 651 -6.20 -23.24 9.95
N LEU A 652 -5.44 -22.17 9.74
CA LEU A 652 -5.05 -21.21 10.79
C LEU A 652 -6.26 -20.44 11.34
N THR A 653 -6.13 -19.85 12.53
CA THR A 653 -7.16 -18.98 13.11
C THR A 653 -7.46 -17.77 12.23
N ALA A 654 -8.59 -17.08 12.44
CA ALA A 654 -9.04 -15.98 11.58
C ALA A 654 -7.99 -14.86 11.34
N PHE A 655 -7.16 -14.51 12.32
CA PHE A 655 -6.08 -13.54 12.13
C PHE A 655 -4.73 -14.18 11.77
N GLY A 656 -4.66 -15.52 11.71
CA GLY A 656 -3.46 -16.29 11.41
C GLY A 656 -2.30 -16.05 12.37
N THR A 657 -2.58 -15.59 13.60
CA THR A 657 -1.58 -15.30 14.63
C THR A 657 -0.96 -16.58 15.21
N ASP A 658 -1.60 -17.71 14.99
CA ASP A 658 -1.11 -19.04 15.32
C ASP A 658 -0.06 -19.58 14.33
N GLY A 659 0.17 -18.90 13.20
CA GLY A 659 1.17 -19.27 12.20
C GLY A 659 2.43 -18.39 12.24
N ALA A 660 2.63 -17.57 11.21
CA ALA A 660 3.83 -16.77 10.95
C ALA A 660 4.26 -15.91 12.14
N ALA A 661 3.32 -15.48 12.98
CA ALA A 661 3.59 -14.62 14.10
C ALA A 661 4.42 -15.28 15.21
N TYR A 662 4.30 -16.60 15.42
CA TYR A 662 5.14 -17.31 16.38
C TYR A 662 6.59 -17.45 15.91
N VAL A 663 6.79 -17.73 14.62
CA VAL A 663 8.12 -17.79 14.00
C VAL A 663 8.76 -16.39 13.97
N TRP A 664 7.99 -15.36 13.63
CA TRP A 664 8.46 -13.98 13.68
C TRP A 664 8.89 -13.59 15.10
N ARG A 665 8.04 -13.85 16.10
CA ARG A 665 8.33 -13.55 17.50
C ARG A 665 9.61 -14.25 17.96
N SER A 666 9.76 -15.53 17.64
CA SER A 666 10.91 -16.31 18.09
C SER A 666 12.23 -15.79 17.54
N ILE A 667 12.24 -15.36 16.27
CA ILE A 667 13.40 -14.72 15.63
C ILE A 667 13.70 -13.37 16.27
N MET A 668 12.68 -12.52 16.49
CA MET A 668 12.86 -11.20 17.11
C MET A 668 13.37 -11.30 18.55
N ASP A 669 12.79 -12.18 19.36
CA ASP A 669 13.21 -12.40 20.74
C ASP A 669 14.61 -13.05 20.82
N TYR A 670 14.94 -13.95 19.89
CA TYR A 670 16.29 -14.50 19.76
C TYR A 670 17.33 -13.43 19.42
N LEU A 671 17.09 -12.59 18.42
CA LEU A 671 17.98 -11.48 18.06
C LEU A 671 18.12 -10.48 19.20
N GLN A 672 17.02 -10.12 19.86
CA GLN A 672 17.03 -9.25 21.03
C GLN A 672 17.90 -9.82 22.16
N ALA A 673 17.81 -11.13 22.43
CA ALA A 673 18.58 -11.80 23.46
C ALA A 673 20.07 -11.99 23.09
N ARG A 674 20.37 -12.34 21.84
CA ARG A 674 21.72 -12.59 21.33
C ARG A 674 22.53 -11.30 21.20
N ASP A 675 21.93 -10.27 20.59
CA ASP A 675 22.64 -9.06 20.16
C ASP A 675 22.44 -7.89 21.15
N ASN A 676 21.55 -8.04 22.14
CA ASN A 676 21.19 -6.99 23.10
C ASN A 676 20.82 -5.68 22.38
N LEU A 677 19.91 -5.78 21.41
CA LEU A 677 19.49 -4.67 20.56
C LEU A 677 18.92 -3.52 21.41
N PRO A 678 19.14 -2.24 21.03
CA PRO A 678 18.56 -1.14 21.77
C PRO A 678 17.04 -1.15 21.73
N THR A 679 16.42 -0.77 22.85
CA THR A 679 14.96 -0.75 23.01
C THR A 679 14.39 0.67 22.92
N ASP A 680 15.06 1.55 22.18
CA ASP A 680 14.64 2.93 21.96
C ASP A 680 13.42 2.98 21.02
N GLU A 681 12.49 3.90 21.31
CA GLU A 681 11.39 4.21 20.38
C GLU A 681 11.89 5.10 19.23
N TRP A 682 11.15 5.11 18.12
CA TRP A 682 11.40 6.09 17.05
C TRP A 682 11.29 7.51 17.59
N ALA A 683 12.30 8.34 17.29
CA ALA A 683 12.29 9.73 17.73
C ALA A 683 11.14 10.49 17.07
N ARG A 684 10.23 11.05 17.89
CA ARG A 684 9.10 11.85 17.44
C ARG A 684 9.58 13.11 16.69
N PRO A 685 9.23 13.29 15.41
CA PRO A 685 9.56 14.51 14.67
C PRO A 685 8.86 15.74 15.27
N ALA A 686 9.52 16.91 15.22
CA ALA A 686 8.99 18.16 15.77
C ALA A 686 7.70 18.64 15.08
N SER A 687 7.46 18.21 13.85
CA SER A 687 6.22 18.48 13.11
C SER A 687 5.05 17.62 13.55
N ILE A 688 5.21 16.64 14.45
CA ILE A 688 4.08 15.84 14.94
C ILE A 688 3.39 16.56 16.10
N ALA A 689 2.18 17.04 15.86
CA ALA A 689 1.29 17.57 16.90
C ALA A 689 0.54 16.43 17.60
N GLU A 690 0.07 16.67 18.83
CA GLU A 690 -0.78 15.75 19.57
C GLU A 690 -1.94 16.51 20.21
N THR A 691 -3.13 15.93 20.15
CA THR A 691 -4.33 16.48 20.78
C THR A 691 -5.24 15.36 21.28
N VAL A 692 -6.22 15.73 22.10
CA VAL A 692 -7.25 14.82 22.61
C VAL A 692 -8.43 14.81 21.66
N VAL A 693 -8.79 13.62 21.18
CA VAL A 693 -9.93 13.39 20.29
C VAL A 693 -10.90 12.37 20.89
N CYS A 694 -12.15 12.41 20.46
CA CYS A 694 -13.10 11.32 20.69
C CYS A 694 -12.61 10.07 19.94
N GLU A 695 -12.68 8.92 20.61
CA GLU A 695 -12.07 7.68 20.13
C GLU A 695 -12.64 7.21 18.79
N ILE A 696 -13.98 7.19 18.65
CA ILE A 696 -14.65 6.68 17.44
C ILE A 696 -14.66 7.71 16.31
N SER A 697 -15.06 8.95 16.60
CA SER A 697 -15.25 9.97 15.56
C SER A 697 -13.94 10.62 15.08
N GLY A 698 -12.88 10.55 15.90
CA GLY A 698 -11.63 11.27 15.65
C GLY A 698 -11.73 12.79 15.79
N MET A 699 -12.89 13.31 16.18
CA MET A 699 -13.14 14.75 16.31
C MET A 699 -12.64 15.29 17.65
N ALA A 700 -12.44 16.61 17.76
CA ALA A 700 -12.00 17.21 19.01
C ALA A 700 -13.03 16.94 20.12
N ALA A 701 -12.54 16.48 21.28
CA ALA A 701 -13.41 16.05 22.37
C ALA A 701 -14.31 17.18 22.88
N ASN A 702 -15.62 16.91 22.92
CA ASN A 702 -16.64 17.82 23.46
C ASN A 702 -16.97 17.54 24.95
N GLY A 703 -16.28 16.57 25.57
CA GLY A 703 -16.53 16.11 26.94
C GLY A 703 -17.58 15.00 27.07
N ASN A 704 -18.20 14.57 25.97
CA ASN A 704 -19.33 13.63 25.96
C ASN A 704 -18.97 12.24 25.41
N CYS A 705 -17.70 12.00 25.12
CA CYS A 705 -17.20 10.81 24.45
C CYS A 705 -16.02 10.20 25.22
N GLU A 706 -15.74 8.93 24.99
CA GLU A 706 -14.45 8.34 25.37
C GLU A 706 -13.35 8.99 24.53
N THR A 707 -12.26 9.40 25.18
CA THR A 707 -11.21 10.19 24.56
C THR A 707 -9.88 9.48 24.52
N ARG A 708 -9.08 9.77 23.49
CA ARG A 708 -7.70 9.34 23.38
C ARG A 708 -6.80 10.47 22.92
N ARG A 709 -5.52 10.41 23.29
CA ARG A 709 -4.49 11.26 22.67
C ARG A 709 -4.15 10.68 21.31
N GLU A 710 -4.17 11.52 20.29
CA GLU A 710 -3.84 11.15 18.93
C GLU A 710 -2.88 12.15 18.30
N ILE A 711 -2.09 11.66 17.35
CA ILE A 711 -1.02 12.41 16.69
C ILE A 711 -1.39 12.82 15.27
N PHE A 712 -0.87 13.98 14.84
CA PHE A 712 -1.20 14.62 13.57
C PHE A 712 0.06 15.23 12.92
N LEU A 713 0.06 15.32 11.59
CA LEU A 713 1.10 16.00 10.81
C LEU A 713 0.90 17.52 10.86
N GLY A 714 1.81 18.24 11.52
CA GLY A 714 2.01 19.69 11.39
C GLY A 714 0.78 20.55 11.64
N GLU A 715 0.74 21.74 11.03
CA GLU A 715 -0.36 22.73 11.09
C GLU A 715 -1.69 22.24 10.46
N TRP A 716 -1.98 20.94 10.53
CA TRP A 716 -3.33 20.47 10.31
C TRP A 716 -4.25 21.16 11.32
N GLN A 717 -5.28 21.84 10.82
CA GLN A 717 -6.26 22.51 11.67
C GLN A 717 -6.85 21.46 12.61
N PHE A 718 -6.81 21.72 13.92
CA PHE A 718 -7.39 20.84 14.91
C PHE A 718 -8.76 20.34 14.43
N PRO A 719 -9.07 19.05 14.62
CA PRO A 719 -10.32 18.51 14.14
C PRO A 719 -11.48 19.34 14.71
N PRO A 720 -12.57 19.53 13.96
CA PRO A 720 -13.76 20.18 14.47
C PRO A 720 -14.26 19.49 15.75
N VAL A 721 -14.98 20.24 16.59
CA VAL A 721 -15.59 19.70 17.82
C VAL A 721 -16.57 18.60 17.45
N ASP A 722 -16.54 17.51 18.22
CA ASP A 722 -17.37 16.33 18.00
C ASP A 722 -18.88 16.65 17.96
N THR A 723 -19.53 16.18 16.89
CA THR A 723 -20.97 16.27 16.66
C THR A 723 -21.69 14.91 16.68
N TYR A 724 -20.93 13.81 16.77
CA TYR A 724 -21.47 12.44 16.71
C TYR A 724 -21.95 11.97 18.09
N TRP A 725 -21.23 12.32 19.16
CA TRP A 725 -21.62 12.05 20.54
C TRP A 725 -22.51 13.16 21.06
N GLN A 726 -23.78 12.82 21.30
CA GLN A 726 -24.80 13.76 21.75
C GLN A 726 -25.34 13.34 23.12
N LEU A 727 -25.45 14.33 24.01
CA LEU A 727 -26.10 14.14 25.30
C LEU A 727 -27.61 14.21 25.13
N VAL A 728 -28.30 13.20 25.62
CA VAL A 728 -29.76 13.11 25.59
C VAL A 728 -30.25 12.86 27.00
N GLU A 729 -31.21 13.67 27.46
CA GLU A 729 -31.86 13.47 28.75
C GLU A 729 -32.97 12.42 28.60
N ILE A 730 -32.89 11.35 29.38
CA ILE A 730 -33.85 10.24 29.35
C ILE A 730 -34.41 9.97 30.74
N ASN A 731 -35.59 9.35 30.81
CA ASN A 731 -36.10 8.79 32.04
C ASN A 731 -35.36 7.47 32.35
N SER A 732 -34.66 7.42 33.49
CA SER A 732 -33.80 6.32 33.92
C SER A 732 -34.54 5.00 34.17
N GLN A 733 -35.87 5.02 34.31
CA GLN A 733 -36.68 3.81 34.55
C GLN A 733 -37.19 3.16 33.28
N ASN A 734 -37.57 3.96 32.27
CA ASN A 734 -38.23 3.47 31.06
C ASN A 734 -37.43 3.71 29.78
N GLY A 735 -36.32 4.46 29.84
CA GLY A 735 -35.41 4.72 28.73
C GLY A 735 -35.98 5.64 27.64
N ARG A 736 -37.09 6.34 27.88
CA ARG A 736 -37.69 7.30 26.93
C ARG A 736 -37.10 8.70 27.10
N LEU A 737 -37.24 9.55 26.08
CA LEU A 737 -36.80 10.95 26.15
C LEU A 737 -37.48 11.64 27.33
N ALA A 738 -36.71 12.22 28.23
CA ALA A 738 -37.26 12.96 29.35
C ALA A 738 -38.04 14.18 28.83
N THR A 739 -39.17 14.44 29.46
CA THR A 739 -40.00 15.63 29.22
C THR A 739 -40.04 16.48 30.49
N LEU A 740 -40.64 17.66 30.43
CA LEU A 740 -40.86 18.47 31.63
C LEU A 740 -41.68 17.75 32.71
N SER A 741 -42.54 16.81 32.34
CA SER A 741 -43.34 16.01 33.29
C SER A 741 -42.54 14.88 33.93
N THR A 742 -41.43 14.45 33.34
CA THR A 742 -40.52 13.47 33.95
C THR A 742 -39.98 14.03 35.27
N PRO A 743 -40.17 13.38 36.42
CA PRO A 743 -39.61 13.85 37.70
C PRO A 743 -38.09 14.00 37.63
N ALA A 744 -37.54 15.08 38.19
CA ALA A 744 -36.10 15.35 38.14
C ALA A 744 -35.24 14.20 38.68
N ALA A 745 -35.72 13.48 39.70
CA ALA A 745 -35.05 12.31 40.27
C ALA A 745 -34.96 11.10 39.31
N LEU A 746 -35.74 11.09 38.24
CA LEU A 746 -35.73 10.05 37.20
C LEU A 746 -35.05 10.53 35.91
N ARG A 747 -34.63 11.78 35.81
CA ARG A 747 -33.92 12.27 34.62
C ARG A 747 -32.45 11.91 34.75
N THR A 748 -31.92 11.29 33.71
CA THR A 748 -30.48 11.02 33.58
C THR A 748 -30.02 11.42 32.20
N THR A 749 -28.87 12.05 32.12
CA THR A 749 -28.22 12.36 30.84
C THR A 749 -27.40 11.18 30.41
N VAL A 750 -27.61 10.72 29.17
CA VAL A 750 -26.85 9.63 28.56
C VAL A 750 -26.25 10.13 27.26
N ALA A 751 -24.97 9.82 27.03
CA ALA A 751 -24.31 10.08 25.77
C ALA A 751 -24.64 8.97 24.77
N TYR A 752 -25.12 9.35 23.59
CA TYR A 752 -25.36 8.43 22.48
C TYR A 752 -24.44 8.80 21.31
N PHE A 753 -23.83 7.78 20.70
CA PHE A 753 -23.16 7.94 19.42
C PHE A 753 -24.19 7.83 18.30
N ILE A 754 -24.33 8.88 17.50
CA ILE A 754 -25.20 8.89 16.33
C ILE A 754 -24.33 8.55 15.13
N PRO A 755 -24.37 7.32 14.58
CA PRO A 755 -23.50 6.95 13.47
C PRO A 755 -23.83 7.76 12.21
N PRO A 756 -22.87 7.89 11.27
CA PRO A 756 -23.15 8.46 9.97
C PRO A 756 -24.24 7.66 9.24
N GLU A 757 -24.94 8.29 8.29
CA GLU A 757 -26.10 7.71 7.61
C GLU A 757 -25.79 6.36 6.98
N GLU A 758 -24.60 6.23 6.38
CA GLU A 758 -24.12 5.01 5.74
C GLU A 758 -23.96 3.83 6.70
N ALA A 759 -23.73 4.10 7.98
CA ALA A 759 -23.58 3.08 9.02
C ALA A 759 -24.86 2.86 9.84
N MET A 760 -25.90 3.65 9.63
CA MET A 760 -27.11 3.64 10.44
C MET A 760 -27.87 2.30 10.38
N ASP A 761 -27.98 1.70 9.19
CA ASP A 761 -28.68 0.42 9.03
C ASP A 761 -27.93 -0.73 9.67
N TRP A 762 -26.60 -0.76 9.53
CA TRP A 762 -25.74 -1.71 10.22
C TRP A 762 -25.84 -1.54 11.74
N TRP A 763 -25.82 -0.30 12.23
CA TRP A 763 -25.93 0.03 13.66
C TRP A 763 -27.24 -0.47 14.27
N ARG A 764 -28.38 -0.24 13.58
CA ARG A 764 -29.69 -0.77 13.98
C ARG A 764 -29.74 -2.29 13.93
N ALA A 765 -29.22 -2.90 12.86
CA ALA A 765 -29.20 -4.36 12.71
C ALA A 765 -28.40 -5.07 13.82
N ASN A 766 -27.39 -4.39 14.37
CA ASN A 766 -26.58 -4.89 15.49
C ASN A 766 -27.12 -4.50 16.87
N ASN A 767 -28.32 -3.90 16.94
CA ASN A 767 -28.96 -3.45 18.19
C ASN A 767 -28.08 -2.51 19.03
N LEU A 768 -27.25 -1.70 18.37
CA LEU A 768 -26.42 -0.72 19.07
C LEU A 768 -27.29 0.47 19.55
N PRO A 769 -26.98 1.07 20.71
CA PRO A 769 -27.81 2.12 21.30
C PRO A 769 -27.98 3.32 20.36
N LEU A 770 -29.23 3.78 20.21
CA LEU A 770 -29.57 5.04 19.58
C LEU A 770 -30.41 5.87 20.55
N PRO A 771 -30.43 7.21 20.41
CA PRO A 771 -31.34 8.05 21.17
C PRO A 771 -32.78 7.55 21.04
N PRO A 772 -33.54 7.45 22.14
CA PRO A 772 -34.95 7.10 22.06
C PRO A 772 -35.70 8.17 21.25
N THR A 773 -36.69 7.74 20.47
CA THR A 773 -37.55 8.66 19.71
C THR A 773 -38.87 8.96 20.42
N GLN A 774 -39.26 8.10 21.36
CA GLN A 774 -40.49 8.26 22.15
C GLN A 774 -40.22 9.13 23.36
N THR A 775 -41.11 10.10 23.59
CA THR A 775 -41.14 10.92 24.79
C THR A 775 -41.72 10.16 25.98
N ASP A 776 -41.22 10.50 27.16
CA ASP A 776 -41.76 10.03 28.41
C ASP A 776 -43.10 10.74 28.71
N ASN A 777 -44.13 9.92 28.87
CA ASN A 777 -45.48 10.36 29.21
C ASN A 777 -45.84 9.99 30.66
N THR A 778 -44.84 9.69 31.50
CA THR A 778 -45.11 9.49 32.92
C THR A 778 -45.65 10.78 33.51
N LEU A 779 -46.90 10.71 33.98
CA LEU A 779 -47.54 11.83 34.64
C LEU A 779 -46.78 12.16 35.94
N PRO A 780 -46.63 13.44 36.30
CA PRO A 780 -46.03 13.83 37.57
C PRO A 780 -46.73 13.07 38.69
N ASN A 781 -45.95 12.63 39.67
CA ASN A 781 -46.46 11.95 40.86
C ASN A 781 -47.61 12.79 41.45
N LEU A 782 -48.84 12.25 41.50
CA LEU A 782 -50.06 12.89 42.03
C LEU A 782 -49.98 13.24 43.54
N LEU A 783 -48.80 13.13 44.14
CA LEU A 783 -48.48 13.46 45.53
C LEU A 783 -47.59 14.72 45.64
N SER A 784 -47.36 15.45 44.55
CA SER A 784 -46.81 16.80 44.62
C SER A 784 -47.79 17.71 45.37
N SER A 785 -47.31 18.40 46.40
CA SER A 785 -48.09 19.43 47.12
C SER A 785 -48.25 20.70 46.29
N THR A 786 -47.40 20.86 45.27
CA THR A 786 -47.37 21.97 44.32
C THR A 786 -48.12 21.60 43.04
N VAL A 787 -49.25 22.26 42.78
CA VAL A 787 -50.13 21.98 41.64
C VAL A 787 -50.71 23.29 41.07
N ILE A 788 -50.80 23.40 39.75
CA ILE A 788 -51.59 24.44 39.07
C ILE A 788 -53.01 23.90 38.89
N LEU A 789 -53.99 24.64 39.39
CA LEU A 789 -55.40 24.28 39.38
C LEU A 789 -56.16 24.92 38.21
N GLN A 790 -55.70 26.08 37.75
CA GLN A 790 -56.28 26.81 36.62
C GLN A 790 -55.15 27.60 35.92
N PRO A 791 -55.07 27.61 34.59
CA PRO A 791 -55.80 26.74 33.66
C PRO A 791 -55.48 25.25 33.89
N ALA A 792 -56.38 24.37 33.45
CA ALA A 792 -56.15 22.93 33.47
C ALA A 792 -55.17 22.52 32.35
N ASP A 793 -54.56 21.35 32.52
CA ASP A 793 -53.66 20.80 31.51
C ASP A 793 -54.41 20.59 30.18
N TYR A 794 -53.81 21.06 29.10
CA TYR A 794 -54.31 21.15 27.72
C TYR A 794 -55.48 22.11 27.47
N ASP A 795 -55.77 23.02 28.40
CA ASP A 795 -56.75 24.09 28.14
C ASP A 795 -56.33 24.97 26.95
N ILE A 796 -57.33 25.44 26.20
CA ILE A 796 -57.16 26.49 25.20
C ILE A 796 -57.57 27.80 25.87
N VAL A 797 -56.68 28.79 25.86
CA VAL A 797 -56.85 30.06 26.58
C VAL A 797 -56.53 31.25 25.67
N GLY A 798 -57.11 32.41 25.94
CA GLY A 798 -56.86 33.65 25.20
C GLY A 798 -57.04 34.88 26.09
N GLY A 799 -56.44 36.00 25.72
CA GLY A 799 -56.49 37.25 26.49
C GLY A 799 -55.78 37.17 27.86
N VAL A 800 -56.45 37.57 28.94
CA VAL A 800 -55.85 37.56 30.29
C VAL A 800 -56.20 36.27 31.02
N VAL A 801 -55.19 35.44 31.28
CA VAL A 801 -55.30 34.13 31.91
C VAL A 801 -54.99 34.25 33.40
N ASP A 802 -55.93 33.86 34.26
CA ASP A 802 -55.74 33.80 35.71
C ASP A 802 -55.15 32.45 36.12
N ILE A 803 -53.90 32.47 36.59
CA ILE A 803 -53.16 31.29 37.00
C ILE A 803 -53.36 31.09 38.50
N ARG A 804 -54.00 29.97 38.85
CA ARG A 804 -54.31 29.58 40.23
C ARG A 804 -53.65 28.26 40.56
N GLY A 805 -53.16 28.13 41.78
CA GLY A 805 -52.50 26.90 42.21
C GLY A 805 -52.59 26.67 43.71
N SER A 806 -51.96 25.59 44.15
CA SER A 806 -51.78 25.23 45.55
C SER A 806 -50.33 24.81 45.74
N MET A 807 -49.77 25.13 46.92
CA MET A 807 -48.42 24.75 47.34
C MET A 807 -48.40 24.57 48.86
N GLU A 808 -47.44 23.83 49.39
CA GLU A 808 -47.23 23.71 50.82
C GLU A 808 -46.61 25.00 51.39
N SER A 809 -47.07 25.42 52.58
CA SER A 809 -46.62 26.66 53.23
C SER A 809 -45.47 26.45 54.22
N GLU A 810 -45.17 25.20 54.59
CA GLU A 810 -44.15 24.89 55.59
C GLU A 810 -42.75 24.92 54.96
N ASN A 811 -41.85 25.71 55.56
CA ASN A 811 -40.46 25.93 55.11
C ASN A 811 -40.35 26.48 53.68
N LEU A 812 -41.28 27.36 53.26
CA LEU A 812 -41.21 28.07 51.98
C LEU A 812 -40.19 29.22 52.04
N ASP A 813 -39.23 29.24 51.12
CA ASP A 813 -38.35 30.40 50.90
C ASP A 813 -39.00 31.35 49.89
N TYR A 814 -39.30 30.85 48.68
CA TYR A 814 -40.05 31.60 47.68
C TYR A 814 -40.75 30.69 46.65
N TYR A 815 -41.74 31.24 45.93
CA TYR A 815 -42.34 30.64 44.75
C TYR A 815 -42.27 31.59 43.56
N GLN A 816 -42.26 31.03 42.35
CA GLN A 816 -42.32 31.74 41.08
C GLN A 816 -43.34 31.08 40.16
N VAL A 817 -44.14 31.90 39.47
CA VAL A 817 -44.96 31.46 38.33
C VAL A 817 -44.24 31.90 37.06
N LEU A 818 -43.95 30.96 36.18
CA LEU A 818 -43.25 31.19 34.92
C LEU A 818 -44.06 30.63 33.75
N TYR A 819 -43.79 31.13 32.54
CA TYR A 819 -44.24 30.49 31.31
C TYR A 819 -43.09 30.40 30.28
N GLY A 820 -43.21 29.47 29.34
CA GLY A 820 -42.29 29.31 28.23
C GLY A 820 -42.99 28.75 26.99
N GLU A 821 -42.45 29.08 25.81
CA GLU A 821 -43.00 28.68 24.51
C GLU A 821 -42.63 27.22 24.15
N GLY A 822 -43.57 26.47 23.59
CA GLY A 822 -43.45 25.08 23.19
C GLY A 822 -43.74 24.07 24.31
N ILE A 823 -43.61 22.78 23.99
CA ILE A 823 -43.86 21.66 24.93
C ILE A 823 -42.69 21.35 25.87
N ASN A 824 -41.49 21.82 25.54
CA ASN A 824 -40.26 21.74 26.36
C ASN A 824 -39.50 23.09 26.25
N PRO A 825 -39.94 24.16 26.93
CA PRO A 825 -39.32 25.47 26.79
C PRO A 825 -37.88 25.49 27.29
N THR A 826 -36.98 26.08 26.49
CA THR A 826 -35.57 26.34 26.84
C THR A 826 -35.36 27.71 27.48
N SER A 827 -36.38 28.58 27.44
CA SER A 827 -36.40 29.90 28.06
C SER A 827 -37.70 30.11 28.83
N TRP A 828 -37.60 30.82 29.96
CA TRP A 828 -38.70 31.01 30.90
C TRP A 828 -38.85 32.49 31.23
N ILE A 829 -40.10 32.97 31.23
CA ILE A 829 -40.47 34.34 31.60
C ILE A 829 -41.26 34.27 32.90
N THR A 830 -40.80 35.00 33.92
CA THR A 830 -41.46 35.07 35.23
C THR A 830 -42.66 36.00 35.16
N LEU A 831 -43.83 35.49 35.55
CA LEU A 831 -45.09 36.24 35.66
C LEU A 831 -45.26 36.84 37.05
N SER A 832 -44.91 36.08 38.09
CA SER A 832 -44.97 36.53 39.48
C SER A 832 -43.99 35.76 40.36
N GLU A 833 -43.68 36.35 41.51
CA GLU A 833 -42.84 35.78 42.56
C GLU A 833 -43.40 36.20 43.93
N GLY A 834 -43.29 35.34 44.93
CA GLY A 834 -43.69 35.65 46.31
C GLY A 834 -42.96 34.79 47.35
N GLN A 835 -42.90 35.27 48.58
CA GLN A 835 -42.24 34.61 49.72
C GLN A 835 -43.23 33.98 50.72
N GLU A 836 -44.53 34.20 50.54
CA GLU A 836 -45.58 33.61 51.37
C GLU A 836 -46.53 32.80 50.50
N ALA A 837 -46.86 31.58 50.92
CA ALA A 837 -47.79 30.72 50.19
C ALA A 837 -49.22 31.31 50.21
N PRO A 838 -49.81 31.67 49.06
CA PRO A 838 -51.20 32.10 49.01
C PRO A 838 -52.14 30.97 49.41
N ALA A 839 -53.37 31.31 49.83
CA ALA A 839 -54.36 30.28 50.14
C ALA A 839 -54.64 29.39 48.89
N PRO A 840 -54.85 28.08 49.03
CA PRO A 840 -55.06 27.18 47.90
C PRO A 840 -56.17 27.66 46.96
N GLY A 841 -55.89 27.69 45.65
CA GLY A 841 -56.84 28.12 44.61
C GLY A 841 -57.00 29.64 44.47
N THR A 842 -56.20 30.44 45.17
CA THR A 842 -56.11 31.88 44.92
C THR A 842 -55.24 32.18 43.69
N SER A 843 -55.42 33.37 43.11
CA SER A 843 -54.65 33.84 41.96
C SER A 843 -53.18 33.99 42.35
N LEU A 844 -52.32 33.26 41.64
CA LEU A 844 -50.87 33.34 41.77
C LEU A 844 -50.28 34.35 40.78
N ALA A 845 -50.86 34.46 39.59
CA ALA A 845 -50.48 35.42 38.56
C ALA A 845 -51.65 35.69 37.59
N LEU A 846 -51.68 36.89 37.01
CA LEU A 846 -52.48 37.20 35.82
C LEU A 846 -51.52 37.30 34.63
N TRP A 847 -51.75 36.48 33.61
CA TRP A 847 -50.93 36.45 32.41
C TRP A 847 -51.68 37.07 31.24
N ASP A 848 -51.21 38.23 30.77
CA ASP A 848 -51.69 38.82 29.52
C ASP A 848 -51.02 38.11 28.33
N THR A 849 -51.80 37.34 27.58
CA THR A 849 -51.30 36.57 26.43
C THR A 849 -51.39 37.35 25.12
N ALA A 850 -51.78 38.63 25.14
CA ALA A 850 -51.92 39.41 23.92
C ALA A 850 -50.65 39.38 23.04
N GLY A 851 -50.82 38.96 21.79
CA GLY A 851 -49.72 38.82 20.82
C GLY A 851 -48.92 37.52 20.92
N LEU A 852 -49.36 36.57 21.75
CA LEU A 852 -48.83 35.21 21.81
C LEU A 852 -49.84 34.26 21.16
N ASP A 853 -49.35 33.26 20.43
CA ASP A 853 -50.17 32.19 19.86
C ASP A 853 -49.36 30.88 19.88
N GLY A 854 -50.04 29.74 19.98
CA GLY A 854 -49.42 28.41 19.97
C GLY A 854 -49.32 27.76 21.35
N THR A 855 -48.53 26.70 21.47
CA THR A 855 -48.43 25.91 22.71
C THR A 855 -47.43 26.54 23.68
N TYR A 856 -47.83 26.65 24.95
CA TYR A 856 -47.00 27.15 26.04
C TYR A 856 -47.07 26.21 27.25
N VAL A 857 -46.05 26.25 28.10
CA VAL A 857 -46.06 25.59 29.41
C VAL A 857 -46.03 26.66 30.49
N ILE A 858 -46.93 26.55 31.47
CA ILE A 858 -46.88 27.31 32.72
C ILE A 858 -46.22 26.43 33.78
N GLN A 859 -45.25 27.00 34.50
CA GLN A 859 -44.54 26.36 35.60
C GLN A 859 -44.77 27.15 36.90
N LEU A 860 -45.23 26.45 37.94
CA LEU A 860 -45.19 26.91 39.32
C LEU A 860 -43.98 26.27 39.98
N ARG A 861 -42.95 27.07 40.24
CA ARG A 861 -41.72 26.64 40.93
C ARG A 861 -41.77 27.10 42.38
N VAL A 862 -41.56 26.18 43.30
CA VAL A 862 -41.53 26.43 44.75
C VAL A 862 -40.15 26.01 45.26
N VAL A 863 -39.50 26.85 46.05
CA VAL A 863 -38.20 26.57 46.67
C VAL A 863 -38.36 26.65 48.18
N ARG A 864 -37.89 25.60 48.86
CA ARG A 864 -37.93 25.51 50.33
C ARG A 864 -36.66 26.08 50.97
N ASP A 865 -36.70 26.35 52.27
CA ASP A 865 -35.57 26.90 53.07
C ASP A 865 -34.32 26.01 53.03
N ASP A 866 -34.47 24.71 52.77
CA ASP A 866 -33.37 23.75 52.60
C ASP A 866 -32.81 23.72 51.16
N GLY A 867 -33.32 24.59 50.29
CA GLY A 867 -32.97 24.70 48.88
C GLY A 867 -33.63 23.66 47.97
N THR A 868 -34.53 22.81 48.49
CA THR A 868 -35.22 21.81 47.66
C THR A 868 -36.27 22.45 46.76
N PRO A 869 -36.22 22.23 45.43
CA PRO A 869 -37.24 22.73 44.51
C PRO A 869 -38.37 21.72 44.32
N GLU A 870 -39.62 22.21 44.28
CA GLU A 870 -40.82 21.47 43.91
C GLU A 870 -41.51 22.21 42.74
N THR A 871 -42.06 21.49 41.78
CA THR A 871 -42.63 22.11 40.57
C THR A 871 -43.96 21.50 40.19
N GLY A 872 -44.95 22.35 39.92
CA GLY A 872 -46.17 22.01 39.20
C GLY A 872 -46.11 22.59 37.78
N VAL A 873 -46.57 21.84 36.78
CA VAL A 873 -46.60 22.29 35.38
C VAL A 873 -47.94 21.98 34.74
N VAL A 874 -48.39 22.85 33.84
CA VAL A 874 -49.50 22.59 32.90
C VAL A 874 -49.10 23.07 31.52
N GLN A 875 -49.43 22.29 30.50
CA GLN A 875 -49.32 22.66 29.10
C GLN A 875 -50.65 23.26 28.65
N ILE A 876 -50.64 24.35 27.89
CA ILE A 876 -51.84 24.98 27.36
C ILE A 876 -51.61 25.46 25.93
N THR A 877 -52.69 25.77 25.22
CA THR A 877 -52.63 26.40 23.90
C THR A 877 -53.20 27.81 24.00
N VAL A 878 -52.39 28.81 23.65
CA VAL A 878 -52.83 30.20 23.57
C VAL A 878 -53.40 30.43 22.17
N ASP A 879 -54.61 30.98 22.12
CA ASP A 879 -55.31 31.34 20.89
C ASP A 879 -55.82 32.78 20.96
N ASN A 880 -55.19 33.68 20.23
CA ASN A 880 -55.64 35.06 20.09
C ASN A 880 -56.01 35.40 18.64
N ILE A 881 -56.08 34.41 17.74
CA ILE A 881 -56.41 34.60 16.33
C ILE A 881 -57.91 34.41 16.16
N PRO A 882 -58.66 35.43 15.70
CA PRO A 882 -60.08 35.25 15.43
C PRO A 882 -60.34 34.26 14.28
N PRO A 883 -61.41 33.45 14.36
CA PRO A 883 -61.82 32.56 13.28
C PRO A 883 -62.18 33.36 12.02
N ALA A 884 -62.10 32.74 10.85
CA ALA A 884 -62.58 33.34 9.59
C ALA A 884 -63.95 32.75 9.20
N ILE A 885 -64.81 33.57 8.63
CA ILE A 885 -66.16 33.18 8.20
C ILE A 885 -66.52 33.79 6.83
N ILE A 886 -67.17 32.99 5.99
CA ILE A 886 -67.85 33.41 4.77
C ILE A 886 -69.29 32.92 4.84
N LEU A 887 -70.24 33.84 4.82
CA LEU A 887 -71.66 33.51 4.75
C LEU A 887 -72.10 33.40 3.29
N ASN A 888 -72.52 32.20 2.90
CA ASN A 888 -73.10 31.90 1.59
C ASN A 888 -74.63 31.87 1.66
N GLY A 889 -75.28 32.27 0.56
CA GLY A 889 -76.74 32.48 0.49
C GLY A 889 -77.15 33.67 -0.38
N SER A 890 -76.18 34.35 -1.02
CA SER A 890 -76.43 35.48 -1.92
C SER A 890 -77.09 35.02 -3.23
N GLY A 891 -78.20 35.66 -3.61
CA GLY A 891 -78.94 35.37 -4.83
C GLY A 891 -80.25 36.16 -4.91
N THR A 892 -80.98 36.00 -6.02
CA THR A 892 -82.35 36.52 -6.15
C THR A 892 -83.34 35.38 -5.93
N TYR A 893 -84.13 35.45 -4.86
CA TYR A 893 -85.17 34.47 -4.55
C TYR A 893 -86.54 35.00 -4.98
N ARG A 894 -87.50 34.11 -5.22
CA ARG A 894 -88.85 34.46 -5.69
C ARG A 894 -89.92 34.10 -4.67
N PHE A 895 -90.63 35.12 -4.20
CA PHE A 895 -91.72 34.97 -3.26
C PHE A 895 -92.86 34.12 -3.85
N GLY A 896 -93.16 32.99 -3.21
CA GLY A 896 -94.20 32.04 -3.65
C GLY A 896 -93.72 30.95 -4.62
N VAL A 897 -92.43 30.93 -4.97
CA VAL A 897 -91.77 29.82 -5.69
C VAL A 897 -90.72 29.17 -4.78
N ASP A 898 -89.87 29.99 -4.15
CA ASP A 898 -88.89 29.54 -3.17
C ASP A 898 -89.49 29.64 -1.76
N ASP A 899 -89.36 28.57 -0.96
CA ASP A 899 -89.92 28.51 0.40
C ASP A 899 -88.95 29.08 1.46
N VAL A 900 -87.64 28.97 1.22
CA VAL A 900 -86.57 29.36 2.17
C VAL A 900 -85.34 29.94 1.46
N ILE A 901 -84.59 30.79 2.16
CA ILE A 901 -83.24 31.23 1.83
C ILE A 901 -82.27 30.36 2.64
N PRO A 902 -81.53 29.43 2.00
CA PRO A 902 -80.50 28.65 2.68
C PRO A 902 -79.26 29.50 2.93
N LEU A 903 -78.92 29.68 4.20
CA LEU A 903 -77.69 30.31 4.65
C LEU A 903 -76.71 29.21 5.06
N VAL A 904 -75.50 29.26 4.53
CA VAL A 904 -74.43 28.32 4.87
C VAL A 904 -73.20 29.13 5.28
N ALA A 905 -72.75 28.97 6.52
CA ALA A 905 -71.54 29.61 7.01
C ALA A 905 -70.34 28.67 6.83
N GLU A 906 -69.44 29.04 5.92
CA GLU A 906 -68.14 28.41 5.79
C GLU A 906 -67.18 29.07 6.77
N VAL A 907 -66.70 28.30 7.74
CA VAL A 907 -65.83 28.79 8.82
C VAL A 907 -64.52 28.01 8.85
N THR A 908 -63.43 28.70 9.16
CA THR A 908 -62.10 28.11 9.35
C THR A 908 -61.42 28.76 10.54
N ASP A 909 -60.68 27.96 11.31
CA ASP A 909 -59.99 28.40 12.51
C ASP A 909 -58.67 27.64 12.66
N ASN A 910 -57.71 28.22 13.38
CA ASN A 910 -56.41 27.62 13.68
C ASN A 910 -56.51 26.48 14.71
N ILE A 911 -57.54 26.46 15.57
CA ILE A 911 -57.69 25.45 16.63
C ILE A 911 -59.08 24.79 16.61
N ARG A 912 -60.15 25.52 16.95
CA ARG A 912 -61.51 24.97 17.05
C ARG A 912 -62.59 26.05 17.10
N ILE A 913 -63.64 25.87 16.30
CA ILE A 913 -64.90 26.63 16.37
C ILE A 913 -65.77 26.15 17.54
N ASP A 914 -66.34 27.09 18.30
CA ASP A 914 -67.37 26.83 19.32
C ASP A 914 -68.77 26.81 18.69
N ARG A 915 -69.16 27.89 18.00
CA ARG A 915 -70.46 28.01 17.33
C ARG A 915 -70.54 29.13 16.30
N VAL A 916 -71.61 29.15 15.52
CA VAL A 916 -72.00 30.23 14.61
C VAL A 916 -73.39 30.74 14.95
N ASP A 917 -73.53 32.05 15.20
CA ASP A 917 -74.80 32.73 15.43
C ASP A 917 -75.27 33.42 14.13
N PHE A 918 -76.52 33.18 13.72
CA PHE A 918 -77.15 33.80 12.56
C PHE A 918 -78.13 34.92 12.96
N TYR A 919 -78.06 36.04 12.24
CA TYR A 919 -78.84 37.26 12.44
C TYR A 919 -79.56 37.67 11.15
N HIS A 920 -80.76 38.24 11.26
CA HIS A 920 -81.52 38.84 10.16
C HIS A 920 -81.91 40.27 10.52
N ASN A 921 -81.48 41.23 9.69
CA ASN A 921 -81.61 42.69 9.91
C ASN A 921 -81.18 43.11 11.34
N GLY A 922 -80.08 42.53 11.84
CA GLY A 922 -79.54 42.79 13.17
C GLY A 922 -80.27 42.11 14.33
N GLN A 923 -81.28 41.27 14.08
CA GLN A 923 -81.92 40.46 15.12
C GLN A 923 -81.40 39.02 15.09
N PHE A 924 -81.02 38.49 16.25
CA PHE A 924 -80.60 37.09 16.40
C PHE A 924 -81.74 36.14 16.01
N ILE A 925 -81.41 35.09 15.24
CA ILE A 925 -82.38 34.11 14.77
C ILE A 925 -82.06 32.72 15.33
N SER A 926 -80.82 32.27 15.18
CA SER A 926 -80.41 30.90 15.50
C SER A 926 -78.92 30.85 15.84
N SER A 927 -78.53 29.82 16.57
CA SER A 927 -77.14 29.42 16.79
C SER A 927 -76.98 27.98 16.33
N ASP A 928 -75.85 27.68 15.70
CA ASP A 928 -75.47 26.33 15.29
C ASP A 928 -74.05 26.03 15.80
N ASP A 929 -73.89 24.91 16.51
CA ASP A 929 -72.64 24.44 17.10
C ASP A 929 -72.11 23.18 16.40
N THR A 930 -72.78 22.72 15.33
CA THR A 930 -72.46 21.47 14.65
C THR A 930 -72.26 21.69 13.15
N PHE A 931 -71.06 21.43 12.64
CA PHE A 931 -70.79 21.51 11.20
C PHE A 931 -71.61 20.45 10.40
N PRO A 932 -72.21 20.81 9.24
CA PRO A 932 -72.16 22.12 8.57
C PRO A 932 -73.08 23.16 9.23
N TYR A 933 -72.57 24.39 9.37
CA TYR A 933 -73.29 25.50 10.01
C TYR A 933 -74.30 26.10 9.04
N GLU A 934 -75.57 25.78 9.21
CA GLU A 934 -76.62 26.13 8.24
C GLU A 934 -77.88 26.68 8.89
N TYR A 935 -78.53 27.63 8.23
CA TYR A 935 -79.83 28.14 8.63
C TYR A 935 -80.74 28.41 7.43
N ASN A 936 -81.92 27.80 7.42
CA ASN A 936 -82.93 28.03 6.38
C ASN A 936 -83.93 29.11 6.82
N HIS A 937 -83.83 30.32 6.25
CA HIS A 937 -84.74 31.42 6.58
C HIS A 937 -86.03 31.37 5.74
N PRO A 938 -87.23 31.35 6.34
CA PRO A 938 -88.49 31.28 5.58
C PRO A 938 -88.81 32.60 4.86
N ILE A 939 -89.21 32.53 3.58
CA ILE A 939 -89.51 33.70 2.77
C ILE A 939 -90.96 34.17 2.96
N ASN A 940 -91.16 35.27 3.69
CA ASN A 940 -92.50 35.76 4.05
C ASN A 940 -92.88 37.12 3.40
N ARG A 941 -91.95 37.76 2.70
CA ARG A 941 -92.15 39.06 2.02
C ARG A 941 -91.14 39.25 0.88
N THR A 942 -91.46 40.15 -0.04
CA THR A 942 -90.53 40.64 -1.08
C THR A 942 -89.72 41.84 -0.55
N GLY A 943 -88.46 41.98 -0.97
CA GLY A 943 -87.57 43.08 -0.57
C GLY A 943 -86.11 42.63 -0.47
N ILE A 944 -85.23 43.56 -0.12
CA ILE A 944 -83.83 43.25 0.23
C ILE A 944 -83.80 42.89 1.72
N GLU A 945 -83.27 41.71 2.04
CA GLU A 945 -83.08 41.20 3.39
C GLU A 945 -81.58 41.04 3.70
N GLN A 946 -81.15 41.47 4.88
CA GLN A 946 -79.75 41.40 5.30
C GLN A 946 -79.55 40.27 6.31
N PHE A 947 -78.58 39.40 6.06
CA PHE A 947 -78.21 38.31 6.95
C PHE A 947 -76.77 38.47 7.42
N THR A 948 -76.50 38.21 8.70
CA THR A 948 -75.14 38.22 9.26
C THR A 948 -74.92 36.94 10.03
N ALA A 949 -73.76 36.32 9.86
CA ALA A 949 -73.33 35.18 10.67
C ALA A 949 -72.09 35.60 11.46
N VAL A 950 -72.09 35.35 12.77
CA VAL A 950 -70.98 35.62 13.69
C VAL A 950 -70.45 34.28 14.18
N VAL A 951 -69.19 33.99 13.90
CA VAL A 951 -68.52 32.78 14.39
C VAL A 951 -67.77 33.07 15.69
N TYR A 952 -67.77 32.11 16.60
CA TYR A 952 -67.04 32.13 17.86
C TYR A 952 -66.10 30.93 17.88
N ASP A 953 -64.85 31.12 18.27
CA ASP A 953 -63.91 30.04 18.58
C ASP A 953 -64.04 29.55 20.03
N ALA A 954 -63.22 28.57 20.40
CA ALA A 954 -63.20 27.95 21.72
C ALA A 954 -62.83 28.89 22.89
N VAL A 955 -62.23 30.05 22.63
CA VAL A 955 -61.82 31.04 23.64
C VAL A 955 -62.62 32.34 23.58
N GLY A 956 -63.53 32.45 22.62
CA GLY A 956 -64.46 33.56 22.45
C GLY A 956 -64.00 34.64 21.48
N ASN A 957 -62.95 34.45 20.68
CA ASN A 957 -62.67 35.36 19.57
C ASN A 957 -63.75 35.21 18.50
N THR A 958 -64.03 36.31 17.79
CA THR A 958 -65.14 36.35 16.85
C THR A 958 -64.80 37.06 15.54
N SER A 959 -65.48 36.62 14.49
CA SER A 959 -65.57 37.31 13.20
C SER A 959 -66.99 37.25 12.68
N GLU A 960 -67.37 38.20 11.84
CA GLU A 960 -68.70 38.25 11.23
C GLU A 960 -68.63 38.34 9.70
N SER A 961 -69.64 37.78 9.04
CA SER A 961 -69.85 37.88 7.59
C SER A 961 -71.30 38.25 7.32
N THR A 962 -71.51 39.24 6.46
CA THR A 962 -72.83 39.80 6.14
C THR A 962 -73.12 39.71 4.65
N ILE A 963 -74.33 39.28 4.30
CA ILE A 963 -74.84 39.28 2.92
C ILE A 963 -76.18 39.98 2.81
N GLU A 964 -76.49 40.48 1.62
CA GLU A 964 -77.82 40.98 1.25
C GLU A 964 -78.44 40.05 0.21
N VAL A 965 -79.72 39.76 0.38
CA VAL A 965 -80.49 38.85 -0.46
C VAL A 965 -81.73 39.58 -0.97
N GLU A 966 -81.95 39.59 -2.29
CA GLU A 966 -83.13 40.22 -2.90
C GLU A 966 -84.23 39.17 -3.14
N VAL A 967 -85.37 39.35 -2.48
CA VAL A 967 -86.58 38.55 -2.72
C VAL A 967 -87.51 39.32 -3.66
N THR A 968 -87.62 38.84 -4.89
CA THR A 968 -88.48 39.38 -5.94
C THR A 968 -89.84 38.69 -5.96
N ARG A 969 -90.80 39.30 -6.68
CA ARG A 969 -92.19 38.82 -6.77
C ARG A 969 -92.37 37.71 -7.80
#